data_AF-A7S5H5-F1
#
_entry.id   AF-A7S5H5-F1
#
_cell.length_a   1.000
_cell.length_b   1.000
_cell.length_c   1.000
_cell.angle_alpha   90.00
_cell.angle_beta   90.00
_cell.angle_gamma   90.00
#
_symmetry.space_group_name_H-M   'P 1'
#
loop_
_entity.id
_entity.type
_entity.pdbx_description
1 polymer ?
#
loop_
_entity_poly.entity_id
_entity_poly.type
_entity_poly.pdbx_seq_one_letter_code
_entity_poly.pdbx_strand_id
1 'polypeptide(L)'
;MQAFTNGAQVSSAPKGNLTMTSFATSPKMQTYLNAFDVGYYELMEKTSNSGVKVRTIARPGRKDQMPYALKAATESLNQLEQFFGIPYPLPKLDLIATPECLVAMENWGLIHMEEDGLLYKEEFSNEEIKQNLLIRWLPHEIAHMWFGNLVTMSWWDDLWLNEAFADYYNYHEASPISNMAWNMPAQFVQINVCSSLELDGYESSRPVVEPVNTPSLSMFDDIVYKKGSSVIRMIVHKIGHDKFTRAMKKYLKKHSYGNANTNDVWAALESVTQGNGIYYKNVFEPWVHNVGFPVVTIRESSGKYIASQKRFVYLKDKTDQTKWYIPFSYVTGADDARVPPETNFSVWIEPSKSSVNITWDGNGWIKGNYGQTGFYRVNYPEANWDNLARQLEATPTVFSELDRYGLIDDSFNLARANMLNITKAMDITVYLTKETEYLPWKGAEMNLNYIKKILKHGGHTYRHLMKYLAFQSKTILKKLGYENTGTHLDKLQRLMAVHFQCEAGEKTCLGNMTAMFNEWKKDHMSFSVTPVLRKLVYHYGIALGTPEDWERVYNRIHTSVIASEMQPLLYGLAGSRDIWTLNKFLQMTMDQMKIKEQYSKHVIDFVANENPAGAEVAWSFIRANWGKLKKMSGGSVGAMLTYLPSVTKRFSTDYQLQQVGTAKSMAMAITLQAMLVY
;
A
#
# COMPACT_ATOMS: atom_id res chain seq x y z
N MET A 1 25.63 -26.99 6.73
CA MET A 1 24.34 -26.35 6.41
C MET A 1 23.35 -26.67 7.51
N GLN A 2 22.46 -25.73 7.81
CA GLN A 2 21.32 -25.90 8.71
C GLN A 2 20.06 -26.13 7.88
N ALA A 3 19.07 -26.80 8.47
CA ALA A 3 17.76 -26.99 7.89
C ALA A 3 16.69 -26.39 8.82
N PHE A 4 15.72 -25.71 8.25
CA PHE A 4 14.57 -25.12 8.94
C PHE A 4 13.28 -25.59 8.26
N THR A 5 12.21 -25.78 9.03
CA THR A 5 10.86 -26.12 8.53
C THR A 5 9.83 -25.66 9.55
N ASN A 6 8.53 -25.92 9.35
CA ASN A 6 7.43 -25.54 10.23
C ASN A 6 7.65 -25.99 11.70
N GLY A 7 8.04 -27.25 11.90
CA GLY A 7 8.28 -27.84 13.22
C GLY A 7 9.60 -27.42 13.87
N ALA A 8 9.68 -27.51 15.20
CA ALA A 8 10.95 -27.36 15.91
C ALA A 8 11.89 -28.54 15.63
N GLN A 9 13.19 -28.29 15.55
CA GLN A 9 14.19 -29.35 15.39
C GLN A 9 14.18 -30.27 16.62
N VAL A 10 14.05 -31.57 16.38
CA VAL A 10 14.10 -32.62 17.41
C VAL A 10 15.51 -33.20 17.50
N SER A 11 16.15 -33.48 16.36
CA SER A 11 17.50 -34.01 16.29
C SER A 11 18.20 -33.58 15.01
N SER A 12 19.53 -33.53 15.04
CA SER A 12 20.36 -33.40 13.85
C SER A 12 21.62 -34.24 14.06
N ALA A 13 21.81 -35.25 13.21
CA ALA A 13 22.88 -36.22 13.38
C ALA A 13 23.47 -36.63 12.02
N PRO A 14 24.76 -37.03 11.98
CA PRO A 14 25.35 -37.60 10.78
C PRO A 14 24.62 -38.88 10.32
N LYS A 15 24.43 -39.02 9.01
CA LYS A 15 23.92 -40.21 8.34
C LYS A 15 24.78 -40.48 7.11
N GLY A 16 25.88 -41.20 7.32
CA GLY A 16 26.95 -41.33 6.32
C GLY A 16 27.57 -39.96 6.02
N ASN A 17 27.64 -39.58 4.73
CA ASN A 17 28.16 -38.29 4.28
C ASN A 17 27.12 -37.14 4.33
N LEU A 18 25.91 -37.41 4.84
CA LEU A 18 24.83 -36.44 4.97
C LEU A 18 24.56 -36.12 6.44
N THR A 19 23.85 -35.03 6.69
CA THR A 19 23.24 -34.76 8.01
C THR A 19 21.74 -35.02 7.89
N MET A 20 21.19 -35.84 8.78
CA MET A 20 19.75 -36.05 8.89
C MET A 20 19.21 -35.21 10.05
N THR A 21 18.35 -34.25 9.72
CA THR A 21 17.66 -33.41 10.70
C THR A 21 16.19 -33.84 10.77
N SER A 22 15.71 -34.15 11.98
CA SER A 22 14.31 -34.51 12.23
C SER A 22 13.61 -33.37 12.95
N PHE A 23 12.34 -33.13 12.61
CA PHE A 23 11.54 -32.05 13.16
C PHE A 23 10.26 -32.59 13.80
N ALA A 24 9.72 -31.84 14.76
CA ALA A 24 8.45 -32.15 15.40
C ALA A 24 7.32 -32.07 14.37
N THR A 25 6.33 -32.95 14.50
CA THR A 25 5.12 -32.95 13.68
C THR A 25 4.38 -31.61 13.84
N SER A 26 3.96 -31.01 12.72
CA SER A 26 3.15 -29.80 12.73
C SER A 26 1.73 -30.08 13.22
N PRO A 27 1.01 -29.06 13.73
CA PRO A 27 -0.45 -29.12 13.85
C PRO A 27 -1.09 -29.40 12.49
N LYS A 28 -2.38 -29.77 12.51
CA LYS A 28 -3.18 -29.85 11.29
C LYS A 28 -3.17 -28.48 10.59
N MET A 29 -2.71 -28.47 9.35
CA MET A 29 -2.57 -27.26 8.54
C MET A 29 -2.77 -27.59 7.06
N GLN A 30 -3.05 -26.57 6.23
CA GLN A 30 -3.18 -26.75 4.78
C GLN A 30 -1.83 -27.00 4.12
N THR A 31 -1.82 -27.69 2.98
CA THR A 31 -0.59 -28.08 2.27
C THR A 31 0.25 -26.90 1.80
N TYR A 32 -0.38 -25.76 1.46
CA TYR A 32 0.33 -24.56 1.00
C TYR A 32 1.19 -23.90 2.10
N LEU A 33 0.96 -24.26 3.37
CA LEU A 33 1.74 -23.75 4.51
C LEU A 33 2.99 -24.59 4.80
N ASN A 34 3.16 -25.74 4.15
CA ASN A 34 4.37 -26.55 4.34
C ASN A 34 5.58 -25.87 3.71
N ALA A 35 6.67 -25.71 4.47
CA ALA A 35 7.87 -25.07 3.98
C ALA A 35 9.13 -25.62 4.64
N PHE A 36 10.26 -25.50 3.94
CA PHE A 36 11.59 -25.80 4.47
C PHE A 36 12.65 -24.98 3.75
N ASP A 37 13.74 -24.69 4.45
CA ASP A 37 14.90 -23.99 3.91
C ASP A 37 16.20 -24.70 4.37
N VAL A 38 17.20 -24.74 3.49
CA VAL A 38 18.50 -25.37 3.76
C VAL A 38 19.62 -24.44 3.29
N GLY A 39 20.50 -24.06 4.22
CA GLY A 39 21.58 -23.14 3.88
C GLY A 39 22.57 -22.90 5.01
N TYR A 40 23.42 -21.91 4.81
CA TYR A 40 24.28 -21.36 5.87
C TYR A 40 23.62 -20.09 6.37
N TYR A 41 23.30 -20.06 7.66
CA TYR A 41 22.57 -18.97 8.27
C TYR A 41 23.18 -18.54 9.59
N GLU A 42 22.99 -17.26 9.91
CA GLU A 42 23.11 -16.72 11.25
C GLU A 42 21.70 -16.57 11.83
N LEU A 43 21.56 -16.76 13.14
CA LEU A 43 20.30 -16.64 13.83
C LEU A 43 20.41 -15.72 15.05
N MET A 44 19.33 -15.00 15.32
CA MET A 44 19.08 -14.32 16.59
C MET A 44 17.75 -14.82 17.15
N GLU A 45 17.67 -14.94 18.47
CA GLU A 45 16.50 -15.50 19.16
C GLU A 45 16.05 -14.56 20.29
N LYS A 46 14.74 -14.47 20.50
CA LYS A 46 14.12 -13.88 21.67
C LYS A 46 12.94 -14.77 22.09
N THR A 47 12.72 -14.89 23.40
CA THR A 47 11.57 -15.63 23.94
C THR A 47 10.39 -14.67 24.13
N SER A 48 9.22 -15.06 23.63
CA SER A 48 7.94 -14.36 23.84
C SER A 48 7.43 -14.54 25.28
N ASN A 49 6.36 -13.84 25.64
CA ASN A 49 5.74 -13.93 26.97
C ASN A 49 5.12 -15.31 27.25
N SER A 50 4.68 -16.00 26.20
CA SER A 50 4.11 -17.36 26.26
C SER A 50 5.18 -18.47 26.19
N GLY A 51 6.46 -18.12 26.05
CA GLY A 51 7.58 -19.07 25.97
C GLY A 51 7.95 -19.52 24.55
N VAL A 52 7.25 -19.02 23.51
CA VAL A 52 7.58 -19.28 22.10
C VAL A 52 8.94 -18.65 21.76
N LYS A 53 9.81 -19.41 21.10
CA LYS A 53 11.09 -18.92 20.57
C LYS A 53 10.89 -18.22 19.24
N VAL A 54 10.98 -16.90 19.23
CA VAL A 54 10.94 -16.10 18.01
C VAL A 54 12.37 -15.93 17.50
N ARG A 55 12.60 -16.22 16.22
CA ARG A 55 13.94 -16.22 15.64
C ARG A 55 13.98 -15.48 14.30
N THR A 56 14.95 -14.59 14.14
CA THR A 56 15.27 -14.00 12.83
C THR A 56 16.50 -14.69 12.28
N ILE A 57 16.43 -15.09 11.01
CA ILE A 57 17.40 -15.93 10.32
C ILE A 57 17.81 -15.24 9.03
N ALA A 58 19.11 -15.08 8.81
CA ALA A 58 19.64 -14.44 7.61
C ALA A 58 20.99 -15.03 7.22
N ARG A 59 21.44 -14.80 5.99
CA ARG A 59 22.75 -15.26 5.52
C ARG A 59 23.90 -14.61 6.33
N PRO A 60 25.08 -15.24 6.37
CA PRO A 60 26.25 -14.70 7.05
C PRO A 60 26.58 -13.26 6.64
N GLY A 61 26.93 -12.43 7.65
CA GLY A 61 27.28 -11.03 7.46
C GLY A 61 26.10 -10.06 7.49
N ARG A 62 24.90 -10.55 7.86
CA ARG A 62 23.67 -9.73 7.98
C ARG A 62 23.13 -9.66 9.40
N LYS A 63 23.80 -10.27 10.38
CA LYS A 63 23.31 -10.36 11.76
C LYS A 63 23.02 -9.02 12.43
N ASP A 64 23.77 -7.98 12.08
CA ASP A 64 23.56 -6.62 12.59
C ASP A 64 22.27 -5.95 12.09
N GLN A 65 21.61 -6.51 11.06
CA GLN A 65 20.37 -5.99 10.48
C GLN A 65 19.09 -6.71 10.98
N MET A 66 19.24 -7.79 11.74
CA MET A 66 18.14 -8.59 12.30
C MET A 66 17.47 -8.05 13.58
N PRO A 67 18.13 -7.24 14.46
CA PRO A 67 17.57 -6.92 15.78
C PRO A 67 16.18 -6.26 15.76
N TYR A 68 15.94 -5.38 14.78
CA TYR A 68 14.68 -4.64 14.70
C TYR A 68 13.50 -5.55 14.39
N ALA A 69 13.64 -6.41 13.37
CA ALA A 69 12.62 -7.39 13.01
C ALA A 69 12.37 -8.40 14.14
N LEU A 70 13.42 -8.89 14.80
CA LEU A 70 13.26 -9.80 15.94
C LEU A 70 12.43 -9.17 17.07
N LYS A 71 12.70 -7.89 17.38
CA LYS A 71 11.95 -7.14 18.39
C LYS A 71 10.49 -7.00 17.97
N ALA A 72 10.24 -6.47 16.77
CA ALA A 72 8.90 -6.22 16.27
C ALA A 72 8.06 -7.50 16.13
N ALA A 73 8.67 -8.60 15.68
CA ALA A 73 8.01 -9.90 15.55
C ALA A 73 7.57 -10.44 16.92
N THR A 74 8.47 -10.37 17.91
CA THR A 74 8.18 -10.84 19.27
C THR A 74 7.04 -10.02 19.90
N GLU A 75 7.06 -8.70 19.71
CA GLU A 75 6.02 -7.81 20.22
C GLU A 75 4.67 -8.06 19.53
N SER A 76 4.68 -8.25 18.21
CA SER A 76 3.46 -8.54 17.45
C SER A 76 2.83 -9.88 17.86
N LEU A 77 3.66 -10.92 18.04
CA LEU A 77 3.19 -12.22 18.51
C LEU A 77 2.54 -12.12 19.90
N ASN A 78 3.23 -11.49 20.86
CA ASN A 78 2.72 -11.26 22.21
C ASN A 78 1.38 -10.50 22.19
N GLN A 79 1.31 -9.44 21.40
CA GLN A 79 0.13 -8.60 21.30
C GLN A 79 -1.05 -9.37 20.73
N LEU A 80 -0.87 -10.15 19.66
CA LEU A 80 -1.96 -10.90 19.04
C LEU A 80 -2.42 -12.10 19.89
N GLU A 81 -1.51 -12.79 20.60
CA GLU A 81 -1.88 -13.80 21.59
C GLU A 81 -2.78 -13.21 22.69
N GLN A 82 -2.37 -12.07 23.25
CA GLN A 82 -3.15 -11.35 24.26
C GLN A 82 -4.48 -10.85 23.69
N PHE A 83 -4.43 -10.24 22.51
CA PHE A 83 -5.58 -9.62 21.86
C PHE A 83 -6.66 -10.66 21.57
N PHE A 84 -6.32 -11.78 20.92
CA PHE A 84 -7.30 -12.84 20.62
C PHE A 84 -7.60 -13.74 21.82
N GLY A 85 -6.71 -13.81 22.80
CA GLY A 85 -6.82 -14.76 23.91
C GLY A 85 -6.74 -16.21 23.43
N ILE A 86 -5.94 -16.45 22.40
CA ILE A 86 -5.66 -17.75 21.80
C ILE A 86 -4.13 -17.84 21.64
N PRO A 87 -3.45 -18.77 22.32
CA PRO A 87 -2.00 -18.88 22.24
C PRO A 87 -1.56 -19.37 20.86
N TYR A 88 -0.36 -18.99 20.46
CA TYR A 88 0.31 -19.54 19.29
C TYR A 88 0.73 -21.00 19.58
N PRO A 89 0.37 -21.97 18.73
CA PRO A 89 0.42 -23.39 19.12
C PRO A 89 1.78 -24.05 18.95
N LEU A 90 2.73 -23.42 18.27
CA LEU A 90 4.06 -23.98 18.00
C LEU A 90 5.10 -23.43 19.00
N PRO A 91 6.13 -24.21 19.37
CA PRO A 91 7.15 -23.77 20.32
C PRO A 91 8.12 -22.71 19.75
N LYS A 92 8.05 -22.43 18.44
CA LYS A 92 8.91 -21.47 17.76
C LYS A 92 8.19 -20.77 16.60
N LEU A 93 8.68 -19.57 16.27
CA LEU A 93 8.32 -18.84 15.07
C LEU A 93 9.60 -18.30 14.43
N ASP A 94 9.92 -18.80 13.23
CA ASP A 94 11.08 -18.37 12.47
C ASP A 94 10.68 -17.32 11.43
N LEU A 95 11.51 -16.31 11.26
CA LEU A 95 11.44 -15.31 10.21
C LEU A 95 12.75 -15.38 9.41
N ILE A 96 12.69 -15.92 8.20
CA ILE A 96 13.86 -16.15 7.36
C ILE A 96 13.94 -15.14 6.22
N ALA A 97 15.02 -14.36 6.20
CA ALA A 97 15.37 -13.46 5.11
C ALA A 97 16.01 -14.25 3.98
N THR A 98 15.32 -14.32 2.84
CA THR A 98 15.77 -15.03 1.66
C THR A 98 16.25 -14.06 0.58
N PRO A 99 17.29 -14.42 -0.20
CA PRO A 99 17.89 -13.51 -1.19
C PRO A 99 17.02 -13.30 -2.42
N GLU A 100 16.11 -14.25 -2.67
CA GLU A 100 15.15 -14.32 -3.75
C GLU A 100 13.82 -14.79 -3.17
N CYS A 101 12.92 -13.83 -2.96
CA CYS A 101 11.56 -14.05 -2.45
C CYS A 101 10.61 -13.23 -3.30
N LEU A 102 9.68 -13.86 -4.02
CA LEU A 102 8.73 -13.11 -4.86
C LEU A 102 7.69 -12.37 -4.00
N VAL A 103 7.38 -12.89 -2.82
CA VAL A 103 6.43 -12.35 -1.83
C VAL A 103 6.84 -12.86 -0.44
N ALA A 104 6.54 -12.15 0.64
CA ALA A 104 6.52 -12.77 1.96
C ALA A 104 5.44 -13.87 2.01
N MET A 105 5.64 -14.86 2.88
CA MET A 105 4.74 -16.02 2.96
C MET A 105 4.60 -16.49 4.41
N GLU A 106 3.37 -16.71 4.85
CA GLU A 106 2.98 -16.96 6.24
C GLU A 106 3.20 -18.41 6.71
N ASN A 107 4.09 -19.17 6.09
CA ASN A 107 4.21 -20.61 6.32
C ASN A 107 4.32 -20.90 7.83
N TRP A 108 3.44 -21.77 8.35
CA TRP A 108 3.18 -21.83 9.79
C TRP A 108 4.43 -22.25 10.59
N GLY A 109 5.01 -21.29 11.32
CA GLY A 109 6.25 -21.48 12.07
C GLY A 109 7.54 -21.14 11.32
N LEU A 110 7.51 -20.90 10.01
CA LEU A 110 8.66 -20.48 9.20
C LEU A 110 8.24 -19.44 8.16
N ILE A 111 8.09 -18.18 8.58
CA ILE A 111 7.73 -17.08 7.69
C ILE A 111 8.92 -16.77 6.77
N HIS A 112 8.71 -16.82 5.46
CA HIS A 112 9.71 -16.41 4.46
C HIS A 112 9.50 -14.95 4.10
N MET A 113 10.58 -14.18 4.03
CA MET A 113 10.55 -12.76 3.63
C MET A 113 11.74 -12.43 2.74
N GLU A 114 11.60 -11.41 1.89
CA GLU A 114 12.73 -10.85 1.14
C GLU A 114 13.73 -10.17 2.09
N GLU A 115 15.03 -10.24 1.76
CA GLU A 115 16.08 -9.61 2.57
C GLU A 115 15.83 -8.11 2.83
N ASP A 116 15.43 -7.32 1.81
CA ASP A 116 15.17 -5.88 1.98
C ASP A 116 13.80 -5.59 2.63
N GLY A 117 12.96 -6.61 2.77
CA GLY A 117 11.69 -6.59 3.49
C GLY A 117 11.80 -6.98 4.97
N LEU A 118 12.84 -7.74 5.38
CA LEU A 118 13.05 -8.18 6.77
C LEU A 118 14.23 -7.48 7.47
N LEU A 119 15.31 -7.16 6.75
CA LEU A 119 16.56 -6.66 7.32
C LEU A 119 16.56 -5.12 7.40
N TYR A 120 16.88 -4.58 8.57
CA TYR A 120 16.84 -3.14 8.85
C TYR A 120 18.10 -2.66 9.58
N LYS A 121 18.67 -1.55 9.11
CA LYS A 121 19.83 -0.88 9.71
C LYS A 121 19.59 0.62 9.79
N GLU A 122 19.50 1.15 10.99
CA GLU A 122 19.05 2.53 11.26
C GLU A 122 19.84 3.60 10.49
N GLU A 123 21.13 3.38 10.26
CA GLU A 123 22.00 4.35 9.57
C GLU A 123 21.88 4.33 8.03
N PHE A 124 21.14 3.36 7.47
CA PHE A 124 21.01 3.16 6.02
C PHE A 124 19.56 3.05 5.55
N SER A 125 18.70 2.41 6.35
CA SER A 125 17.29 2.18 6.06
C SER A 125 16.49 3.46 6.31
N ASN A 126 15.86 3.98 5.26
CA ASN A 126 15.00 5.15 5.37
C ASN A 126 13.66 4.80 6.03
N GLU A 127 12.87 5.82 6.37
CA GLU A 127 11.59 5.61 7.05
C GLU A 127 10.55 4.95 6.14
N GLU A 128 10.63 5.07 4.80
CA GLU A 128 9.76 4.31 3.89
C GLU A 128 10.01 2.79 4.00
N ILE A 129 11.28 2.38 4.09
CA ILE A 129 11.68 0.97 4.24
C ILE A 129 11.26 0.45 5.62
N LYS A 130 11.53 1.22 6.68
CA LYS A 130 11.08 0.89 8.04
C LYS A 130 9.58 0.73 8.10
N GLN A 131 8.87 1.65 7.43
CA GLN A 131 7.44 1.64 7.32
C GLN A 131 6.96 0.41 6.54
N ASN A 132 7.54 0.10 5.38
CA ASN A 132 7.17 -1.10 4.62
C ASN A 132 7.38 -2.39 5.44
N LEU A 133 8.49 -2.55 6.14
CA LEU A 133 8.73 -3.72 7.02
C LEU A 133 7.58 -3.92 8.02
N LEU A 134 7.09 -2.85 8.65
CA LEU A 134 6.09 -2.92 9.72
C LEU A 134 4.64 -2.73 9.27
N ILE A 135 4.40 -2.17 8.09
CA ILE A 135 3.05 -1.97 7.54
C ILE A 135 2.72 -3.04 6.51
N ARG A 136 3.68 -3.53 5.74
CA ARG A 136 3.37 -4.32 4.55
C ARG A 136 3.62 -5.80 4.74
N TRP A 137 4.47 -6.17 5.68
CA TRP A 137 4.98 -7.55 5.73
C TRP A 137 4.92 -8.11 7.14
N LEU A 138 5.72 -7.61 8.09
CA LEU A 138 6.00 -8.37 9.30
C LEU A 138 4.77 -8.66 10.19
N PRO A 139 3.97 -7.66 10.63
CA PRO A 139 2.81 -7.96 11.47
C PRO A 139 1.66 -8.59 10.68
N HIS A 140 1.60 -8.40 9.35
CA HIS A 140 0.67 -9.08 8.45
C HIS A 140 0.92 -10.60 8.47
N GLU A 141 2.17 -11.03 8.25
CA GLU A 141 2.55 -12.45 8.31
C GLU A 141 2.29 -13.06 9.70
N ILE A 142 2.44 -12.29 10.77
CA ILE A 142 2.16 -12.78 12.13
C ILE A 142 0.65 -12.85 12.40
N ALA A 143 -0.15 -11.92 11.85
CA ALA A 143 -1.61 -11.99 11.94
C ALA A 143 -2.17 -13.23 11.24
N HIS A 144 -1.53 -13.68 10.17
CA HIS A 144 -1.88 -14.93 9.50
C HIS A 144 -1.76 -16.19 10.39
N MET A 145 -0.99 -16.15 11.48
CA MET A 145 -0.95 -17.26 12.45
C MET A 145 -2.35 -17.58 13.02
N TRP A 146 -3.27 -16.60 13.04
CA TRP A 146 -4.69 -16.80 13.37
C TRP A 146 -5.60 -16.80 12.13
N PHE A 147 -5.43 -15.85 11.21
CA PHE A 147 -6.24 -15.69 10.00
C PHE A 147 -5.53 -16.23 8.77
N GLY A 148 -5.70 -17.52 8.50
CA GLY A 148 -5.07 -18.25 7.40
C GLY A 148 -4.49 -19.56 7.86
N ASN A 149 -3.75 -19.55 8.98
CA ASN A 149 -3.11 -20.75 9.51
C ASN A 149 -4.02 -21.50 10.48
N LEU A 150 -4.41 -20.86 11.59
CA LEU A 150 -5.31 -21.48 12.57
C LEU A 150 -6.72 -21.67 12.02
N VAL A 151 -7.25 -20.67 11.31
CA VAL A 151 -8.52 -20.75 10.59
C VAL A 151 -8.27 -20.36 9.15
N THR A 152 -8.46 -21.29 8.22
CA THR A 152 -8.24 -21.05 6.79
C THR A 152 -9.55 -20.88 6.05
N MET A 153 -9.59 -20.10 4.97
CA MET A 153 -10.73 -20.13 4.06
C MET A 153 -11.02 -21.56 3.56
N SER A 154 -12.29 -21.87 3.28
CA SER A 154 -12.71 -23.18 2.77
C SER A 154 -12.28 -23.39 1.33
N TRP A 155 -12.27 -22.30 0.56
CA TRP A 155 -11.81 -22.27 -0.82
C TRP A 155 -11.32 -20.87 -1.19
N TRP A 156 -10.62 -20.75 -2.32
CA TRP A 156 -9.92 -19.54 -2.74
C TRP A 156 -10.83 -18.37 -3.13
N ASP A 157 -12.10 -18.62 -3.39
CA ASP A 157 -13.12 -17.57 -3.57
C ASP A 157 -13.27 -16.69 -2.32
N ASP A 158 -13.05 -17.28 -1.14
CA ASP A 158 -13.05 -16.62 0.16
C ASP A 158 -11.65 -16.21 0.65
N LEU A 159 -10.67 -16.02 -0.24
CA LEU A 159 -9.28 -15.65 0.12
C LEU A 159 -9.20 -14.41 1.04
N TRP A 160 -10.15 -13.48 0.93
CA TRP A 160 -10.22 -12.30 1.79
C TRP A 160 -10.31 -12.65 3.29
N LEU A 161 -10.83 -13.81 3.67
CA LEU A 161 -10.87 -14.26 5.07
C LEU A 161 -9.49 -14.41 5.69
N ASN A 162 -8.48 -14.71 4.87
CA ASN A 162 -7.08 -14.71 5.28
C ASN A 162 -6.52 -13.30 5.15
N GLU A 163 -6.52 -12.78 3.92
CA GLU A 163 -5.72 -11.60 3.55
C GLU A 163 -6.26 -10.30 4.11
N ALA A 164 -7.58 -10.06 4.00
CA ALA A 164 -8.18 -8.82 4.46
C ALA A 164 -8.16 -8.70 5.98
N PHE A 165 -8.29 -9.82 6.70
CA PHE A 165 -8.20 -9.82 8.17
C PHE A 165 -6.76 -9.62 8.63
N ALA A 166 -5.79 -10.32 8.05
CA ALA A 166 -4.38 -10.10 8.34
C ALA A 166 -4.00 -8.63 8.10
N ASP A 167 -4.42 -8.07 6.95
CA ASP A 167 -4.20 -6.67 6.58
C ASP A 167 -4.89 -5.72 7.57
N TYR A 168 -6.16 -5.95 7.95
CA TYR A 168 -6.84 -5.11 8.94
C TYR A 168 -6.12 -5.10 10.30
N TYR A 169 -5.80 -6.28 10.85
CA TYR A 169 -5.18 -6.37 12.18
C TYR A 169 -3.76 -5.83 12.20
N ASN A 170 -3.04 -5.94 11.10
CA ASN A 170 -1.70 -5.37 10.96
C ASN A 170 -1.69 -3.85 11.25
N TYR A 171 -2.63 -3.08 10.72
CA TYR A 171 -2.70 -1.62 10.93
C TYR A 171 -3.31 -1.19 12.28
N HIS A 172 -4.10 -2.05 12.92
CA HIS A 172 -4.92 -1.67 14.08
C HIS A 172 -4.44 -2.29 15.39
N GLU A 173 -3.96 -3.54 15.36
CA GLU A 173 -3.69 -4.33 16.57
C GLU A 173 -2.27 -4.89 16.64
N ALA A 174 -1.72 -5.40 15.54
CA ALA A 174 -0.52 -6.24 15.58
C ALA A 174 0.77 -5.47 15.88
N SER A 175 0.81 -4.14 15.70
CA SER A 175 2.02 -3.33 15.84
C SER A 175 1.84 -2.18 16.84
N PRO A 176 1.69 -2.42 18.15
CA PRO A 176 1.23 -1.41 19.11
C PRO A 176 2.16 -0.19 19.20
N ILE A 177 3.48 -0.38 19.18
CA ILE A 177 4.45 0.73 19.24
C ILE A 177 4.37 1.59 17.98
N SER A 178 4.38 0.96 16.82
CA SER A 178 4.34 1.66 15.52
C SER A 178 2.97 2.29 15.29
N ASN A 179 1.89 1.66 15.76
CA ASN A 179 0.54 2.18 15.65
C ASN A 179 0.39 3.48 16.44
N MET A 180 0.95 3.55 17.65
CA MET A 180 0.95 4.78 18.45
C MET A 180 1.93 5.83 17.92
N ALA A 181 3.14 5.45 17.53
CA ALA A 181 4.17 6.41 17.12
C ALA A 181 3.98 6.97 15.71
N TRP A 182 3.34 6.21 14.81
CA TRP A 182 3.25 6.54 13.37
C TRP A 182 1.82 6.80 12.89
N ASN A 183 0.83 6.73 13.79
CA ASN A 183 -0.59 6.92 13.47
C ASN A 183 -1.07 5.98 12.34
N MET A 184 -0.69 4.71 12.43
CA MET A 184 -1.00 3.67 11.45
C MET A 184 -2.49 3.53 11.11
N PRO A 185 -3.42 3.57 12.08
CA PRO A 185 -4.85 3.50 11.76
C PRO A 185 -5.34 4.65 10.87
N ALA A 186 -4.70 5.83 10.94
CA ALA A 186 -5.03 6.94 10.05
C ALA A 186 -4.41 6.72 8.65
N GLN A 187 -3.16 6.24 8.59
CA GLN A 187 -2.51 5.90 7.31
C GLN A 187 -3.23 4.78 6.54
N PHE A 188 -3.95 3.88 7.23
CA PHE A 188 -4.82 2.87 6.61
C PHE A 188 -5.82 3.48 5.61
N VAL A 189 -6.35 4.69 5.90
CA VAL A 189 -7.26 5.38 4.97
C VAL A 189 -6.56 5.68 3.65
N GLN A 190 -5.31 6.12 3.70
CA GLN A 190 -4.54 6.44 2.51
C GLN A 190 -4.05 5.18 1.77
N ILE A 191 -3.54 4.20 2.51
CA ILE A 191 -2.87 3.02 1.92
C ILE A 191 -3.88 1.97 1.43
N ASN A 192 -5.01 1.82 2.12
CA ASN A 192 -5.97 0.75 1.88
C ASN A 192 -7.27 1.31 1.31
N VAL A 193 -7.95 2.23 2.02
CA VAL A 193 -9.26 2.76 1.60
C VAL A 193 -9.14 3.47 0.26
N CYS A 194 -8.38 4.56 0.17
CA CYS A 194 -8.30 5.37 -1.06
C CYS A 194 -7.62 4.63 -2.22
N SER A 195 -6.57 3.85 -1.96
CA SER A 195 -5.92 3.03 -2.99
C SER A 195 -6.90 2.02 -3.62
N SER A 196 -7.76 1.38 -2.83
CA SER A 196 -8.75 0.44 -3.37
C SER A 196 -9.97 1.14 -3.96
N LEU A 197 -10.39 2.31 -3.44
CA LEU A 197 -11.38 3.15 -4.12
C LEU A 197 -10.90 3.60 -5.52
N GLU A 198 -9.60 3.86 -5.70
CA GLU A 198 -9.07 4.15 -7.04
C GLU A 198 -9.18 2.92 -7.96
N LEU A 199 -8.71 1.76 -7.53
CA LEU A 199 -8.76 0.54 -8.37
C LEU A 199 -10.20 0.08 -8.65
N ASP A 200 -11.08 0.17 -7.66
CA ASP A 200 -12.47 -0.31 -7.76
C ASP A 200 -13.39 0.69 -8.50
N GLY A 201 -12.89 1.88 -8.82
CA GLY A 201 -13.57 2.88 -9.65
C GLY A 201 -13.49 2.61 -11.16
N TYR A 202 -12.75 1.58 -11.59
CA TYR A 202 -12.71 1.15 -13.00
C TYR A 202 -13.72 0.03 -13.26
N GLU A 203 -14.30 0.00 -14.47
CA GLU A 203 -15.21 -1.07 -14.91
C GLU A 203 -14.55 -2.45 -14.99
N SER A 204 -13.22 -2.49 -15.11
CA SER A 204 -12.43 -3.74 -15.11
C SER A 204 -12.13 -4.28 -13.71
N SER A 205 -12.68 -3.69 -12.65
CA SER A 205 -12.58 -4.23 -11.29
C SER A 205 -13.37 -5.54 -11.15
N ARG A 206 -13.25 -6.17 -9.99
CA ARG A 206 -13.89 -7.45 -9.64
C ARG A 206 -14.43 -7.42 -8.20
N PRO A 207 -15.30 -8.35 -7.78
CA PRO A 207 -15.74 -8.41 -6.39
C PRO A 207 -14.62 -8.96 -5.48
N VAL A 208 -14.75 -8.72 -4.17
CA VAL A 208 -13.81 -9.25 -3.16
C VAL A 208 -13.92 -10.77 -3.09
N VAL A 209 -15.15 -11.28 -3.05
CA VAL A 209 -15.48 -12.71 -3.14
C VAL A 209 -15.88 -13.02 -4.57
N GLU A 210 -15.07 -13.83 -5.26
CA GLU A 210 -15.29 -14.22 -6.64
C GLU A 210 -15.15 -15.74 -6.79
N PRO A 211 -16.16 -16.45 -7.34
CA PRO A 211 -16.05 -17.88 -7.57
C PRO A 211 -14.89 -18.23 -8.50
N VAL A 212 -14.03 -19.15 -8.07
CA VAL A 212 -12.90 -19.64 -8.87
C VAL A 212 -12.85 -21.16 -8.89
N ASN A 213 -12.44 -21.74 -10.03
CA ASN A 213 -12.23 -23.18 -10.16
C ASN A 213 -10.79 -23.58 -9.82
N THR A 214 -9.82 -22.70 -10.10
CA THR A 214 -8.40 -22.92 -9.85
C THR A 214 -7.82 -21.63 -9.29
N PRO A 215 -7.01 -21.70 -8.20
CA PRO A 215 -6.33 -20.51 -7.69
C PRO A 215 -5.41 -19.91 -8.75
N SER A 216 -5.34 -18.58 -8.78
CA SER A 216 -4.44 -17.82 -9.63
C SER A 216 -3.70 -16.77 -8.79
N LEU A 217 -2.43 -16.53 -9.09
CA LEU A 217 -1.67 -15.44 -8.48
C LEU A 217 -2.32 -14.07 -8.70
N SER A 218 -3.16 -13.91 -9.74
CA SER A 218 -3.91 -12.67 -10.00
C SER A 218 -4.97 -12.36 -8.94
N MET A 219 -5.35 -13.32 -8.10
CA MET A 219 -6.33 -13.12 -7.02
C MET A 219 -5.73 -12.35 -5.84
N PHE A 220 -4.40 -12.37 -5.71
CA PHE A 220 -3.67 -11.66 -4.68
C PHE A 220 -3.47 -10.19 -5.11
N ASP A 221 -4.57 -9.44 -5.13
CA ASP A 221 -4.61 -8.05 -5.56
C ASP A 221 -5.18 -7.10 -4.49
N ASP A 222 -5.10 -5.80 -4.77
CA ASP A 222 -5.59 -4.75 -3.87
C ASP A 222 -7.10 -4.84 -3.57
N ILE A 223 -7.91 -5.57 -4.36
CA ILE A 223 -9.34 -5.76 -4.06
C ILE A 223 -9.51 -6.73 -2.89
N VAL A 224 -8.87 -7.89 -2.93
CA VAL A 224 -8.97 -8.88 -1.84
C VAL A 224 -8.39 -8.33 -0.54
N TYR A 225 -7.21 -7.72 -0.61
CA TYR A 225 -6.53 -7.17 0.57
C TYR A 225 -7.21 -5.89 1.04
N LYS A 226 -7.09 -4.81 0.26
CA LYS A 226 -7.36 -3.44 0.71
C LYS A 226 -8.84 -3.10 0.72
N LYS A 227 -9.64 -3.51 -0.28
CA LYS A 227 -11.11 -3.32 -0.22
C LYS A 227 -11.70 -4.20 0.87
N GLY A 228 -11.30 -5.47 0.94
CA GLY A 228 -11.71 -6.39 2.02
C GLY A 228 -11.47 -5.81 3.42
N SER A 229 -10.25 -5.34 3.70
CA SER A 229 -9.90 -4.77 5.01
C SER A 229 -10.59 -3.44 5.26
N SER A 230 -10.85 -2.66 4.22
CA SER A 230 -11.62 -1.41 4.34
C SER A 230 -13.09 -1.65 4.68
N VAL A 231 -13.70 -2.72 4.15
CA VAL A 231 -15.04 -3.16 4.55
C VAL A 231 -15.03 -3.62 6.01
N ILE A 232 -14.00 -4.36 6.46
CA ILE A 232 -13.83 -4.73 7.87
C ILE A 232 -13.77 -3.48 8.76
N ARG A 233 -12.96 -2.48 8.39
CA ARG A 233 -12.87 -1.21 9.14
C ARG A 233 -14.21 -0.49 9.22
N MET A 234 -14.98 -0.46 8.13
CA MET A 234 -16.33 0.12 8.12
C MET A 234 -17.29 -0.65 9.04
N ILE A 235 -17.21 -1.99 9.08
CA ILE A 235 -17.97 -2.82 10.02
C ILE A 235 -17.61 -2.46 11.46
N VAL A 236 -16.32 -2.39 11.78
CA VAL A 236 -15.81 -2.06 13.12
C VAL A 236 -16.33 -0.69 13.59
N HIS A 237 -16.24 0.34 12.74
CA HIS A 237 -16.79 1.66 13.07
C HIS A 237 -18.30 1.63 13.28
N LYS A 238 -19.03 0.77 12.57
CA LYS A 238 -20.49 0.71 12.68
C LYS A 238 -20.97 -0.05 13.92
N ILE A 239 -20.34 -1.17 14.25
CA ILE A 239 -20.81 -2.04 15.35
C ILE A 239 -20.08 -1.80 16.67
N GLY A 240 -18.92 -1.12 16.62
CA GLY A 240 -18.04 -0.88 17.75
C GLY A 240 -16.97 -1.96 17.89
N HIS A 241 -15.75 -1.52 18.21
CA HIS A 241 -14.56 -2.36 18.35
C HIS A 241 -14.75 -3.54 19.32
N ASP A 242 -15.33 -3.31 20.50
CA ASP A 242 -15.57 -4.37 21.50
C ASP A 242 -16.45 -5.49 20.97
N LYS A 243 -17.54 -5.15 20.27
CA LYS A 243 -18.45 -6.15 19.69
C LYS A 243 -17.75 -6.92 18.59
N PHE A 244 -17.08 -6.22 17.68
CA PHE A 244 -16.32 -6.85 16.60
C PHE A 244 -15.26 -7.82 17.14
N THR A 245 -14.45 -7.38 18.10
CA THR A 245 -13.42 -8.20 18.74
C THR A 245 -14.01 -9.44 19.40
N ARG A 246 -15.14 -9.33 20.09
CA ARG A 246 -15.85 -10.51 20.65
C ARG A 246 -16.34 -11.47 19.57
N ALA A 247 -16.86 -10.97 18.44
CA ALA A 247 -17.26 -11.81 17.33
C ALA A 247 -16.06 -12.59 16.75
N MET A 248 -14.95 -11.90 16.52
CA MET A 248 -13.76 -12.52 15.93
C MET A 248 -13.09 -13.55 16.86
N LYS A 249 -13.10 -13.32 18.18
CA LYS A 249 -12.70 -14.34 19.15
C LYS A 249 -13.58 -15.59 19.09
N LYS A 250 -14.91 -15.43 18.95
CA LYS A 250 -15.83 -16.57 18.80
C LYS A 250 -15.58 -17.31 17.49
N TYR A 251 -15.38 -16.57 16.39
CA TYR A 251 -15.06 -17.11 15.07
C TYR A 251 -13.78 -17.98 15.12
N LEU A 252 -12.67 -17.41 15.60
CA LEU A 252 -11.39 -18.12 15.68
C LEU A 252 -11.49 -19.39 16.55
N LYS A 253 -12.13 -19.30 17.73
CA LYS A 253 -12.31 -20.45 18.62
C LYS A 253 -13.16 -21.55 17.98
N LYS A 254 -14.25 -21.19 17.29
CA LYS A 254 -15.17 -22.15 16.68
C LYS A 254 -14.53 -22.91 15.51
N HIS A 255 -13.69 -22.24 14.73
CA HIS A 255 -13.14 -22.79 13.48
C HIS A 255 -11.65 -23.20 13.57
N SER A 256 -11.05 -23.18 14.77
CA SER A 256 -9.63 -23.52 14.99
C SER A 256 -9.25 -24.89 14.41
N TYR A 257 -8.12 -24.94 13.69
CA TYR A 257 -7.60 -26.10 12.96
C TYR A 257 -8.54 -26.64 11.86
N GLY A 258 -9.41 -25.77 11.36
CA GLY A 258 -10.41 -26.07 10.35
C GLY A 258 -10.52 -24.96 9.32
N ASN A 259 -11.66 -24.99 8.63
CA ASN A 259 -11.96 -24.05 7.57
C ASN A 259 -13.23 -23.24 7.90
N ALA A 260 -13.35 -22.08 7.25
CA ALA A 260 -14.52 -21.21 7.34
C ALA A 260 -14.83 -20.58 5.98
N ASN A 261 -16.05 -20.07 5.81
CA ASN A 261 -16.44 -19.30 4.63
C ASN A 261 -17.03 -17.94 5.04
N THR A 262 -17.35 -17.09 4.06
CA THR A 262 -17.87 -15.74 4.31
C THR A 262 -19.12 -15.73 5.22
N ASN A 263 -19.99 -16.76 5.15
CA ASN A 263 -21.16 -16.83 6.04
C ASN A 263 -20.81 -17.08 7.51
N ASP A 264 -19.68 -17.71 7.82
CA ASP A 264 -19.24 -17.93 9.19
C ASP A 264 -18.85 -16.62 9.88
N VAL A 265 -18.27 -15.67 9.12
CA VAL A 265 -18.00 -14.30 9.62
C VAL A 265 -19.31 -13.58 9.92
N TRP A 266 -20.29 -13.66 9.01
CA TRP A 266 -21.60 -13.07 9.24
C TRP A 266 -22.27 -13.67 10.48
N ALA A 267 -22.28 -14.98 10.63
CA ALA A 267 -22.84 -15.65 11.82
C ALA A 267 -22.15 -15.21 13.11
N ALA A 268 -20.83 -15.02 13.10
CA ALA A 268 -20.08 -14.52 14.25
C ALA A 268 -20.49 -13.09 14.62
N LEU A 269 -20.64 -12.20 13.65
CA LEU A 269 -21.08 -10.82 13.85
C LEU A 269 -22.51 -10.77 14.38
N GLU A 270 -23.43 -11.55 13.79
CA GLU A 270 -24.82 -11.63 14.26
C GLU A 270 -24.90 -12.10 15.72
N SER A 271 -24.01 -13.00 16.16
CA SER A 271 -23.98 -13.51 17.54
C SER A 271 -23.69 -12.45 18.63
N VAL A 272 -23.29 -11.23 18.25
CA VAL A 272 -23.00 -10.12 19.17
C VAL A 272 -23.80 -8.85 18.88
N THR A 273 -24.62 -8.86 17.82
CA THR A 273 -25.44 -7.72 17.40
C THR A 273 -26.96 -8.01 17.44
N GLN A 274 -27.37 -9.20 17.89
CA GLN A 274 -28.78 -9.56 18.08
C GLN A 274 -29.52 -8.48 18.89
N GLY A 275 -30.73 -8.13 18.45
CA GLY A 275 -31.59 -7.14 19.11
C GLY A 275 -31.56 -5.71 18.53
N ASN A 276 -30.65 -5.42 17.59
CA ASN A 276 -30.56 -4.08 16.97
C ASN A 276 -31.57 -3.81 15.84
N GLY A 277 -32.39 -4.79 15.45
CA GLY A 277 -33.35 -4.67 14.33
C GLY A 277 -32.71 -4.60 12.93
N ILE A 278 -31.38 -4.73 12.83
CA ILE A 278 -30.62 -4.74 11.58
C ILE A 278 -29.89 -6.07 11.45
N TYR A 279 -30.11 -6.77 10.34
CA TYR A 279 -29.36 -7.97 9.99
C TYR A 279 -28.13 -7.55 9.17
N TYR A 280 -26.97 -7.56 9.80
CA TYR A 280 -25.72 -7.04 9.25
C TYR A 280 -25.19 -7.84 8.08
N LYS A 281 -25.53 -9.14 7.97
CA LYS A 281 -25.31 -9.88 6.73
C LYS A 281 -25.89 -9.14 5.51
N ASN A 282 -27.17 -8.75 5.56
CA ASN A 282 -27.82 -8.04 4.45
C ASN A 282 -27.19 -6.67 4.18
N VAL A 283 -26.55 -6.07 5.18
CA VAL A 283 -25.87 -4.78 5.05
C VAL A 283 -24.52 -4.93 4.37
N PHE A 284 -23.72 -5.91 4.79
CA PHE A 284 -22.29 -6.02 4.42
C PHE A 284 -22.00 -7.04 3.31
N GLU A 285 -22.85 -8.03 3.09
CA GLU A 285 -22.70 -9.02 2.02
C GLU A 285 -22.57 -8.38 0.62
N PRO A 286 -23.35 -7.33 0.25
CA PRO A 286 -23.18 -6.64 -1.03
C PRO A 286 -21.83 -5.93 -1.18
N TRP A 287 -21.13 -5.59 -0.10
CA TRP A 287 -19.84 -4.88 -0.18
C TRP A 287 -18.70 -5.78 -0.62
N VAL A 288 -18.82 -7.09 -0.39
CA VAL A 288 -17.80 -8.06 -0.80
C VAL A 288 -18.18 -8.81 -2.09
N HIS A 289 -19.48 -8.94 -2.40
CA HIS A 289 -19.95 -9.63 -3.61
C HIS A 289 -20.22 -8.72 -4.82
N ASN A 290 -20.43 -7.41 -4.62
CA ASN A 290 -20.61 -6.48 -5.73
C ASN A 290 -19.30 -5.76 -6.09
N VAL A 291 -19.09 -5.57 -7.39
CA VAL A 291 -17.99 -4.76 -7.92
C VAL A 291 -18.25 -3.27 -7.65
N GLY A 292 -17.19 -2.53 -7.34
CA GLY A 292 -17.29 -1.08 -7.11
C GLY A 292 -17.79 -0.69 -5.73
N PHE A 293 -18.07 0.60 -5.61
CA PHE A 293 -18.53 1.27 -4.40
C PHE A 293 -19.40 2.49 -4.77
N PRO A 294 -20.16 3.06 -3.83
CA PRO A 294 -21.01 4.20 -4.13
C PRO A 294 -20.29 5.55 -4.01
N VAL A 295 -20.73 6.51 -4.81
CA VAL A 295 -20.61 7.94 -4.52
C VAL A 295 -21.93 8.44 -3.94
N VAL A 296 -21.86 9.12 -2.79
CA VAL A 296 -23.00 9.78 -2.14
C VAL A 296 -23.01 11.25 -2.57
N THR A 297 -24.04 11.66 -3.30
CA THR A 297 -24.23 13.05 -3.73
C THR A 297 -25.27 13.73 -2.85
N ILE A 298 -24.86 14.81 -2.19
CA ILE A 298 -25.74 15.73 -1.48
C ILE A 298 -26.32 16.72 -2.48
N ARG A 299 -27.63 16.91 -2.47
CA ARG A 299 -28.32 17.88 -3.33
C ARG A 299 -29.64 18.33 -2.71
N GLU A 300 -30.12 19.49 -3.15
CA GLU A 300 -31.47 19.94 -2.84
C GLU A 300 -32.51 19.09 -3.59
N SER A 301 -33.63 18.82 -2.92
CA SER A 301 -34.80 18.17 -3.48
C SER A 301 -36.04 18.63 -2.72
N SER A 302 -36.94 19.33 -3.40
CA SER A 302 -38.25 19.75 -2.83
C SER A 302 -38.12 20.60 -1.55
N GLY A 303 -37.18 21.56 -1.52
CA GLY A 303 -36.96 22.46 -0.38
C GLY A 303 -36.26 21.83 0.82
N LYS A 304 -35.71 20.62 0.67
CA LYS A 304 -34.86 19.95 1.67
C LYS A 304 -33.60 19.40 1.01
N TYR A 305 -32.55 19.19 1.79
CA TYR A 305 -31.38 18.48 1.30
C TYR A 305 -31.51 16.97 1.50
N ILE A 306 -31.04 16.21 0.51
CA ILE A 306 -30.99 14.76 0.54
C ILE A 306 -29.57 14.28 0.23
N ALA A 307 -29.20 13.14 0.79
CA ALA A 307 -28.04 12.36 0.38
C ALA A 307 -28.52 11.20 -0.50
N SER A 308 -28.01 11.10 -1.74
CA SER A 308 -28.40 10.07 -2.72
C SER A 308 -27.19 9.28 -3.21
N GLN A 309 -27.36 7.99 -3.49
CA GLN A 309 -26.26 7.12 -3.90
C GLN A 309 -26.32 6.70 -5.37
N LYS A 310 -25.16 6.49 -5.98
CA LYS A 310 -24.94 5.77 -7.25
C LYS A 310 -23.60 5.06 -7.21
N ARG A 311 -23.39 3.99 -7.98
CA ARG A 311 -22.05 3.42 -8.18
C ARG A 311 -21.12 4.48 -8.76
N PHE A 312 -19.93 4.62 -8.18
CA PHE A 312 -18.86 5.45 -8.71
C PHE A 312 -18.09 4.68 -9.79
N VAL A 313 -17.91 5.30 -10.95
CA VAL A 313 -17.05 4.81 -12.03
C VAL A 313 -16.38 6.00 -12.72
N TYR A 314 -15.10 5.90 -13.07
CA TYR A 314 -14.39 7.01 -13.74
C TYR A 314 -14.87 7.27 -15.17
N LEU A 315 -15.18 6.19 -15.90
CA LEU A 315 -15.67 6.24 -17.28
C LEU A 315 -17.00 5.52 -17.33
N LYS A 316 -18.06 6.25 -17.68
CA LYS A 316 -19.42 5.73 -17.66
C LYS A 316 -19.79 5.19 -19.03
N ASP A 317 -19.74 3.87 -19.18
CA ASP A 317 -20.10 3.21 -20.45
C ASP A 317 -21.49 2.55 -20.40
N LYS A 318 -22.06 2.31 -19.21
CA LYS A 318 -23.32 1.57 -19.04
C LYS A 318 -24.22 2.17 -17.97
N THR A 319 -25.51 1.84 -18.04
CA THR A 319 -26.46 2.09 -16.95
C THR A 319 -26.23 1.07 -15.84
N ASP A 320 -25.78 1.54 -14.68
CA ASP A 320 -25.57 0.73 -13.49
C ASP A 320 -26.64 1.04 -12.42
N GLN A 321 -27.27 0.00 -11.87
CA GLN A 321 -28.29 0.09 -10.81
C GLN A 321 -27.83 -0.48 -9.47
N THR A 322 -26.56 -0.87 -9.35
CA THR A 322 -25.94 -1.40 -8.13
C THR A 322 -26.03 -0.36 -7.02
N LYS A 323 -26.47 -0.81 -5.85
CA LYS A 323 -26.68 0.01 -4.67
C LYS A 323 -26.22 -0.76 -3.43
N TRP A 324 -25.85 -0.01 -2.41
CA TRP A 324 -25.37 -0.53 -1.14
C TRP A 324 -26.21 -0.01 0.01
N TYR A 325 -26.18 -0.73 1.12
CA TYR A 325 -26.73 -0.23 2.38
C TYR A 325 -25.63 0.60 3.06
N ILE A 326 -25.73 1.93 3.00
CA ILE A 326 -24.62 2.84 3.35
C ILE A 326 -24.82 3.42 4.76
N PRO A 327 -23.88 3.22 5.70
CA PRO A 327 -23.87 3.93 6.98
C PRO A 327 -23.35 5.36 6.82
N PHE A 328 -24.18 6.25 6.29
CA PHE A 328 -23.77 7.62 5.96
C PHE A 328 -23.64 8.49 7.22
N SER A 329 -22.45 9.00 7.48
CA SER A 329 -22.17 10.01 8.51
C SER A 329 -21.93 11.39 7.91
N TYR A 330 -22.31 12.46 8.61
CA TYR A 330 -22.00 13.82 8.21
C TYR A 330 -22.02 14.80 9.39
N VAL A 331 -21.33 15.93 9.20
CA VAL A 331 -21.32 17.08 10.11
C VAL A 331 -21.60 18.36 9.32
N THR A 332 -22.12 19.38 10.00
CA THR A 332 -22.38 20.71 9.43
C THR A 332 -21.68 21.77 10.28
N GLY A 333 -21.26 22.87 9.67
CA GLY A 333 -20.69 24.01 10.38
C GLY A 333 -21.04 25.33 9.71
N ALA A 334 -21.01 26.41 10.48
CA ALA A 334 -21.16 27.76 9.93
C ALA A 334 -19.93 28.16 9.10
N ASP A 335 -20.11 29.16 8.24
CA ASP A 335 -18.97 29.85 7.62
C ASP A 335 -18.03 30.39 8.72
N ASP A 336 -16.73 30.23 8.52
CA ASP A 336 -15.66 30.65 9.45
C ASP A 336 -15.72 30.02 10.85
N ALA A 337 -16.20 28.77 10.93
CA ALA A 337 -16.12 27.98 12.15
C ALA A 337 -14.68 27.92 12.68
N ARG A 338 -14.52 28.00 14.00
CA ARG A 338 -13.20 27.97 14.66
C ARG A 338 -12.94 26.71 15.47
N VAL A 339 -14.00 25.94 15.72
CA VAL A 339 -13.96 24.69 16.48
C VAL A 339 -14.63 23.58 15.67
N PRO A 340 -14.20 22.31 15.87
CA PRO A 340 -14.86 21.17 15.24
C PRO A 340 -16.37 21.11 15.57
N PRO A 341 -17.22 20.60 14.67
CA PRO A 341 -18.64 20.41 14.96
C PRO A 341 -18.87 19.48 16.15
N GLU A 342 -19.78 19.86 17.05
CA GLU A 342 -20.13 19.03 18.23
C GLU A 342 -21.09 17.89 17.88
N THR A 343 -21.93 18.06 16.84
CA THR A 343 -22.96 17.09 16.46
C THR A 343 -22.55 16.31 15.22
N ASN A 344 -22.39 15.00 15.37
CA ASN A 344 -22.21 14.05 14.27
C ASN A 344 -23.54 13.35 13.96
N PHE A 345 -24.04 13.51 12.74
CA PHE A 345 -25.25 12.86 12.28
C PHE A 345 -24.92 11.53 11.60
N SER A 346 -25.72 10.49 11.86
CA SER A 346 -25.61 9.20 11.19
C SER A 346 -26.97 8.71 10.71
N VAL A 347 -27.06 8.36 9.44
CA VAL A 347 -28.28 7.86 8.80
C VAL A 347 -27.95 6.68 7.88
N TRP A 348 -28.94 5.84 7.59
CA TRP A 348 -28.80 4.75 6.64
C TRP A 348 -29.35 5.17 5.28
N ILE A 349 -28.57 4.96 4.21
CA ILE A 349 -29.07 5.04 2.83
C ILE A 349 -29.37 3.62 2.37
N GLU A 350 -30.65 3.26 2.38
CA GLU A 350 -31.11 1.93 1.98
C GLU A 350 -31.06 1.77 0.44
N PRO A 351 -30.69 0.59 -0.09
CA PRO A 351 -30.71 0.32 -1.53
C PRO A 351 -32.09 0.55 -2.18
N SER A 352 -33.15 0.19 -1.46
CA SER A 352 -34.56 0.33 -1.89
C SER A 352 -34.96 1.79 -2.12
N LYS A 353 -34.50 2.70 -1.26
CA LYS A 353 -34.84 4.14 -1.29
C LYS A 353 -33.86 4.97 -2.11
N SER A 354 -32.60 4.51 -2.23
CA SER A 354 -31.49 5.18 -2.94
C SER A 354 -31.12 6.59 -2.43
N SER A 355 -31.88 7.14 -1.49
CA SER A 355 -31.67 8.46 -0.90
C SER A 355 -32.31 8.57 0.48
N VAL A 356 -31.86 9.55 1.26
CA VAL A 356 -32.38 9.87 2.60
C VAL A 356 -32.33 11.38 2.82
N ASN A 357 -33.29 11.93 3.57
CA ASN A 357 -33.26 13.32 3.99
C ASN A 357 -32.12 13.54 4.99
N ILE A 358 -31.45 14.68 4.88
CA ILE A 358 -30.40 15.10 5.82
C ILE A 358 -30.77 16.42 6.49
N THR A 359 -30.18 16.66 7.65
CA THR A 359 -30.38 17.86 8.46
C THR A 359 -29.31 18.89 8.06
N TRP A 360 -29.60 19.65 7.02
CA TRP A 360 -28.81 20.80 6.59
C TRP A 360 -29.74 21.76 5.85
N ASP A 361 -29.63 23.05 6.16
CA ASP A 361 -30.47 24.12 5.61
C ASP A 361 -29.83 24.82 4.39
N GLY A 362 -28.61 24.40 4.00
CA GLY A 362 -27.86 25.01 2.91
C GLY A 362 -26.93 26.14 3.37
N ASN A 363 -26.98 26.56 4.64
CA ASN A 363 -26.11 27.58 5.19
C ASN A 363 -24.81 26.97 5.71
N GLY A 364 -23.71 27.71 5.58
CA GLY A 364 -22.38 27.22 5.98
C GLY A 364 -21.91 26.08 5.09
N TRP A 365 -21.26 25.09 5.68
CA TRP A 365 -20.76 23.91 4.98
C TRP A 365 -21.29 22.62 5.59
N ILE A 366 -21.37 21.57 4.76
CA ILE A 366 -21.59 20.18 5.15
C ILE A 366 -20.42 19.31 4.70
N LYS A 367 -19.99 18.39 5.56
CA LYS A 367 -18.98 17.36 5.27
C LYS A 367 -19.55 15.98 5.57
N GLY A 368 -19.75 15.17 4.52
CA GLY A 368 -20.12 13.76 4.62
C GLY A 368 -18.92 12.82 4.78
N ASN A 369 -19.17 11.57 5.17
CA ASN A 369 -18.13 10.60 5.56
C ASN A 369 -17.20 11.19 6.64
N TYR A 370 -17.76 11.72 7.72
CA TYR A 370 -16.98 12.36 8.79
C TYR A 370 -16.01 11.34 9.42
N GLY A 371 -14.73 11.70 9.49
CA GLY A 371 -13.64 10.82 9.92
C GLY A 371 -13.21 9.75 8.90
N GLN A 372 -13.71 9.80 7.66
CA GLN A 372 -13.40 8.84 6.59
C GLN A 372 -13.60 7.39 7.02
N THR A 373 -14.74 7.09 7.64
CA THR A 373 -15.04 5.78 8.25
C THR A 373 -15.70 4.80 7.28
N GLY A 374 -16.34 5.31 6.22
CA GLY A 374 -17.03 4.51 5.21
C GLY A 374 -16.23 4.32 3.91
N PHE A 375 -16.49 3.22 3.22
CA PHE A 375 -15.91 2.89 1.91
C PHE A 375 -16.71 3.52 0.76
N TYR A 376 -16.78 4.85 0.72
CA TYR A 376 -17.52 5.58 -0.31
C TYR A 376 -17.00 7.00 -0.46
N ARG A 377 -17.26 7.62 -1.62
CA ARG A 377 -16.91 9.03 -1.91
C ARG A 377 -18.12 9.93 -1.69
N VAL A 378 -17.88 11.22 -1.40
CA VAL A 378 -18.97 12.19 -1.22
C VAL A 378 -18.83 13.37 -2.17
N ASN A 379 -19.90 13.67 -2.91
CA ASN A 379 -20.00 14.86 -3.75
C ASN A 379 -21.04 15.85 -3.18
N TYR A 380 -20.80 17.12 -3.44
CA TYR A 380 -21.59 18.25 -2.94
C TYR A 380 -21.94 19.21 -4.09
N PRO A 381 -22.93 20.10 -3.91
CA PRO A 381 -23.08 21.26 -4.78
C PRO A 381 -21.79 22.10 -4.79
N GLU A 382 -21.44 22.72 -5.91
CA GLU A 382 -20.19 23.49 -6.04
C GLU A 382 -20.04 24.59 -4.97
N ALA A 383 -21.14 25.24 -4.59
CA ALA A 383 -21.12 26.25 -3.52
C ALA A 383 -20.63 25.67 -2.17
N ASN A 384 -20.94 24.41 -1.86
CA ASN A 384 -20.42 23.77 -0.65
C ASN A 384 -18.93 23.45 -0.77
N TRP A 385 -18.43 23.08 -1.95
CA TRP A 385 -16.99 22.93 -2.19
C TRP A 385 -16.25 24.26 -1.97
N ASP A 386 -16.83 25.37 -2.40
CA ASP A 386 -16.29 26.72 -2.14
C ASP A 386 -16.28 27.04 -0.64
N ASN A 387 -17.34 26.70 0.09
CA ASN A 387 -17.42 26.91 1.53
C ASN A 387 -16.39 26.05 2.28
N LEU A 388 -16.19 24.80 1.86
CA LEU A 388 -15.17 23.91 2.42
C LEU A 388 -13.74 24.43 2.14
N ALA A 389 -13.47 24.93 0.94
CA ALA A 389 -12.18 25.54 0.60
C ALA A 389 -11.89 26.78 1.46
N ARG A 390 -12.88 27.69 1.59
CA ARG A 390 -12.79 28.85 2.48
C ARG A 390 -12.54 28.45 3.93
N GLN A 391 -13.25 27.44 4.44
CA GLN A 391 -13.08 26.94 5.80
C GLN A 391 -11.67 26.34 6.01
N LEU A 392 -11.14 25.57 5.05
CA LEU A 392 -9.78 25.02 5.12
C LEU A 392 -8.72 26.13 5.12
N GLU A 393 -8.91 27.17 4.32
CA GLU A 393 -8.01 28.33 4.33
C GLU A 393 -8.09 29.13 5.63
N ALA A 394 -9.30 29.35 6.16
CA ALA A 394 -9.52 30.15 7.36
C ALA A 394 -9.05 29.41 8.62
N THR A 395 -9.53 28.18 8.84
CA THR A 395 -9.21 27.36 10.02
C THR A 395 -9.27 25.87 9.66
N PRO A 396 -8.17 25.27 9.16
CA PRO A 396 -8.16 23.86 8.74
C PRO A 396 -8.40 22.88 9.90
N THR A 397 -8.04 23.25 11.13
CA THR A 397 -8.15 22.40 12.33
C THR A 397 -9.58 22.11 12.78
N VAL A 398 -10.59 22.75 12.17
CA VAL A 398 -12.01 22.36 12.33
C VAL A 398 -12.25 20.94 11.80
N PHE A 399 -11.53 20.54 10.76
CA PHE A 399 -11.55 19.20 10.20
C PHE A 399 -10.43 18.35 10.79
N SER A 400 -10.71 17.08 11.05
CA SER A 400 -9.67 16.11 11.40
C SER A 400 -8.65 15.96 10.27
N GLU A 401 -7.45 15.44 10.57
CA GLU A 401 -6.45 15.10 9.55
C GLU A 401 -7.05 14.22 8.43
N LEU A 402 -7.85 13.22 8.80
CA LEU A 402 -8.53 12.32 7.86
C LEU A 402 -9.60 13.04 7.03
N ASP A 403 -10.37 13.95 7.62
CA ASP A 403 -11.35 14.72 6.86
C ASP A 403 -10.69 15.60 5.81
N ARG A 404 -9.59 16.27 6.16
CA ARG A 404 -8.80 17.09 5.22
C ARG A 404 -8.21 16.24 4.09
N TYR A 405 -7.61 15.10 4.43
CA TYR A 405 -7.14 14.13 3.45
C TYR A 405 -8.24 13.70 2.48
N GLY A 406 -9.39 13.27 2.99
CA GLY A 406 -10.46 12.77 2.12
C GLY A 406 -11.18 13.87 1.34
N LEU A 407 -11.19 15.13 1.81
CA LEU A 407 -11.66 16.26 0.99
C LEU A 407 -10.77 16.47 -0.24
N ILE A 408 -9.44 16.42 -0.05
CA ILE A 408 -8.49 16.48 -1.15
C ILE A 408 -8.73 15.28 -2.08
N ASP A 409 -8.72 14.05 -1.55
CA ASP A 409 -8.83 12.85 -2.38
C ASP A 409 -10.16 12.76 -3.17
N ASP A 410 -11.30 13.03 -2.52
CA ASP A 410 -12.60 13.01 -3.19
C ASP A 410 -12.68 14.07 -4.28
N SER A 411 -12.23 15.30 -4.03
CA SER A 411 -12.33 16.39 -5.01
C SER A 411 -11.61 16.06 -6.32
N PHE A 412 -10.38 15.52 -6.26
CA PHE A 412 -9.61 15.14 -7.45
C PHE A 412 -10.20 13.92 -8.17
N ASN A 413 -10.67 12.92 -7.44
CA ASN A 413 -11.26 11.72 -8.05
C ASN A 413 -12.63 12.00 -8.65
N LEU A 414 -13.42 12.88 -8.05
CA LEU A 414 -14.67 13.39 -8.63
C LEU A 414 -14.39 14.22 -9.89
N ALA A 415 -13.33 15.04 -9.90
CA ALA A 415 -12.91 15.76 -11.09
C ALA A 415 -12.47 14.81 -12.21
N ARG A 416 -11.72 13.76 -11.86
CA ARG A 416 -11.33 12.69 -12.78
C ARG A 416 -12.52 11.95 -13.39
N ALA A 417 -13.61 11.77 -12.62
CA ALA A 417 -14.87 11.19 -13.07
C ALA A 417 -15.82 12.20 -13.74
N ASN A 418 -15.37 13.43 -14.00
CA ASN A 418 -16.18 14.52 -14.57
C ASN A 418 -17.45 14.86 -13.75
N MET A 419 -17.37 14.69 -12.42
CA MET A 419 -18.44 15.00 -11.46
C MET A 419 -18.21 16.33 -10.71
N LEU A 420 -17.02 16.90 -10.82
CA LEU A 420 -16.61 18.16 -10.21
C LEU A 420 -15.65 18.89 -11.16
N ASN A 421 -15.69 20.22 -11.22
CA ASN A 421 -14.68 20.96 -11.96
C ASN A 421 -13.30 20.85 -11.27
N ILE A 422 -12.25 20.56 -12.03
CA ILE A 422 -10.88 20.43 -11.51
C ILE A 422 -10.40 21.71 -10.80
N THR A 423 -10.93 22.89 -11.15
CA THR A 423 -10.59 24.13 -10.43
C THR A 423 -10.99 24.06 -8.97
N LYS A 424 -12.17 23.50 -8.65
CA LYS A 424 -12.63 23.32 -7.26
C LYS A 424 -11.71 22.38 -6.48
N ALA A 425 -11.21 21.32 -7.11
CA ALA A 425 -10.23 20.43 -6.49
C ALA A 425 -8.88 21.14 -6.23
N MET A 426 -8.44 22.00 -7.15
CA MET A 426 -7.24 22.82 -6.96
C MET A 426 -7.42 23.86 -5.84
N ASP A 427 -8.59 24.50 -5.73
CA ASP A 427 -8.92 25.45 -4.67
C ASP A 427 -8.81 24.81 -3.28
N ILE A 428 -9.25 23.54 -3.13
CA ILE A 428 -9.07 22.76 -1.89
C ILE A 428 -7.60 22.58 -1.50
N THR A 429 -6.64 22.68 -2.41
CA THR A 429 -5.20 22.53 -2.08
C THR A 429 -4.50 23.82 -1.68
N VAL A 430 -5.17 24.98 -1.80
CA VAL A 430 -4.55 26.29 -1.52
C VAL A 430 -4.08 26.41 -0.07
N TYR A 431 -4.84 25.86 0.88
CA TYR A 431 -4.51 25.92 2.30
C TYR A 431 -3.25 25.16 2.71
N LEU A 432 -2.66 24.32 1.83
CA LEU A 432 -1.51 23.45 2.16
C LEU A 432 -0.30 24.22 2.71
N THR A 433 -0.12 25.51 2.36
CA THR A 433 0.87 26.39 3.01
C THR A 433 0.78 26.43 4.55
N LYS A 434 -0.42 26.16 5.11
CA LYS A 434 -0.74 26.13 6.54
C LYS A 434 -0.85 24.72 7.12
N GLU A 435 -0.80 23.68 6.28
CA GLU A 435 -0.93 22.29 6.70
C GLU A 435 0.39 21.76 7.26
N THR A 436 0.33 21.16 8.45
CA THR A 436 1.49 20.57 9.12
C THR A 436 1.44 19.06 9.18
N GLU A 437 0.26 18.44 9.06
CA GLU A 437 0.11 17.00 9.20
C GLU A 437 0.51 16.24 7.93
N TYR A 438 0.93 14.99 8.10
CA TYR A 438 1.47 14.18 7.01
C TYR A 438 0.40 13.76 6.01
N LEU A 439 -0.76 13.29 6.45
CA LEU A 439 -1.74 12.67 5.56
C LEU A 439 -2.33 13.64 4.54
N PRO A 440 -2.79 14.86 4.86
CA PRO A 440 -3.39 15.73 3.86
C PRO A 440 -2.40 16.10 2.77
N TRP A 441 -1.13 16.29 3.13
CA TRP A 441 -0.03 16.43 2.19
C TRP A 441 0.18 15.20 1.32
N LYS A 442 0.10 13.99 1.90
CA LYS A 442 0.16 12.74 1.14
C LYS A 442 -0.98 12.62 0.13
N GLY A 443 -2.19 13.06 0.51
CA GLY A 443 -3.34 13.11 -0.39
C GLY A 443 -3.14 14.07 -1.57
N ALA A 444 -2.58 15.24 -1.30
CA ALA A 444 -2.21 16.20 -2.34
C ALA A 444 -1.10 15.64 -3.26
N GLU A 445 -0.05 15.05 -2.69
CA GLU A 445 1.03 14.41 -3.45
C GLU A 445 0.48 13.35 -4.40
N MET A 446 -0.33 12.41 -3.91
CA MET A 446 -0.85 11.30 -4.73
C MET A 446 -1.68 11.80 -5.91
N ASN A 447 -2.65 12.69 -5.65
CA ASN A 447 -3.57 13.19 -6.67
C ASN A 447 -2.88 14.13 -7.67
N LEU A 448 -1.99 15.01 -7.21
CA LEU A 448 -1.23 15.89 -8.10
C LEU A 448 -0.15 15.12 -8.86
N ASN A 449 0.39 14.03 -8.32
CA ASN A 449 1.31 13.14 -9.05
C ASN A 449 0.60 12.40 -10.19
N TYR A 450 -0.68 12.03 -10.03
CA TYR A 450 -1.47 11.50 -11.15
C TYR A 450 -1.54 12.52 -12.30
N ILE A 451 -1.87 13.79 -11.98
CA ILE A 451 -1.88 14.87 -12.98
C ILE A 451 -0.47 15.09 -13.55
N LYS A 452 0.57 15.09 -12.72
CA LYS A 452 1.97 15.21 -13.17
C LYS A 452 2.32 14.16 -14.22
N LYS A 453 1.91 12.90 -14.02
CA LYS A 453 2.24 11.77 -14.90
C LYS A 453 1.59 11.86 -16.28
N ILE A 454 0.40 12.47 -16.39
CA ILE A 454 -0.30 12.64 -17.68
C ILE A 454 0.18 13.88 -18.45
N LEU A 455 0.75 14.87 -17.75
CA LEU A 455 1.27 16.09 -18.37
C LEU A 455 2.56 15.80 -19.16
N LYS A 456 2.70 16.47 -20.31
CA LYS A 456 3.95 16.42 -21.09
C LYS A 456 5.11 16.93 -20.22
N HIS A 457 6.07 16.04 -19.95
CA HIS A 457 7.23 16.37 -19.14
C HIS A 457 7.98 17.59 -19.71
N GLY A 458 8.35 18.52 -18.84
CA GLY A 458 9.01 19.76 -19.24
C GLY A 458 8.12 20.75 -20.00
N GLY A 459 6.83 20.50 -20.21
CA GLY A 459 5.87 21.48 -20.75
C GLY A 459 5.56 22.62 -19.77
N HIS A 460 4.91 23.69 -20.25
CA HIS A 460 4.57 24.86 -19.42
C HIS A 460 3.73 24.49 -18.18
N THR A 461 2.65 23.74 -18.35
CA THR A 461 1.77 23.31 -17.26
C THR A 461 2.51 22.42 -16.25
N TYR A 462 3.34 21.49 -16.73
CA TYR A 462 4.18 20.65 -15.87
C TYR A 462 5.08 21.50 -14.97
N ARG A 463 5.81 22.46 -15.56
CA ARG A 463 6.71 23.35 -14.80
C ARG A 463 5.96 24.21 -13.80
N HIS A 464 4.75 24.68 -14.12
CA HIS A 464 3.92 25.45 -13.19
C HIS A 464 3.45 24.58 -12.03
N LEU A 465 3.03 23.34 -12.27
CA LEU A 465 2.67 22.40 -11.20
C LEU A 465 3.85 22.11 -10.27
N MET A 466 5.06 21.91 -10.82
CA MET A 466 6.24 21.66 -9.98
C MET A 466 6.60 22.88 -9.12
N LYS A 467 6.54 24.08 -9.70
CA LYS A 467 6.73 25.33 -8.95
C LYS A 467 5.65 25.52 -7.89
N TYR A 468 4.41 25.14 -8.16
CA TYR A 468 3.32 25.19 -7.19
C TYR A 468 3.57 24.26 -6.00
N LEU A 469 3.91 22.99 -6.25
CA LEU A 469 4.25 22.03 -5.19
C LEU A 469 5.48 22.47 -4.37
N ALA A 470 6.51 23.00 -5.05
CA ALA A 470 7.66 23.59 -4.37
C ALA A 470 7.27 24.82 -3.55
N PHE A 471 6.39 25.69 -4.04
CA PHE A 471 5.91 26.84 -3.29
C PHE A 471 5.15 26.41 -2.04
N GLN A 472 4.20 25.48 -2.18
CA GLN A 472 3.36 24.99 -1.08
C GLN A 472 4.22 24.34 0.02
N SER A 473 5.25 23.57 -0.35
CA SER A 473 6.07 22.81 0.61
C SER A 473 7.14 23.63 1.35
N LYS A 474 7.28 24.93 1.07
CA LYS A 474 8.27 25.80 1.72
C LYS A 474 8.12 25.84 3.24
N THR A 475 6.89 25.86 3.75
CA THR A 475 6.61 25.90 5.19
C THR A 475 7.15 24.65 5.88
N ILE A 476 6.87 23.47 5.33
CA ILE A 476 7.39 22.20 5.83
C ILE A 476 8.92 22.20 5.79
N LEU A 477 9.51 22.53 4.63
CA LEU A 477 10.96 22.44 4.49
C LEU A 477 11.68 23.42 5.43
N LYS A 478 11.13 24.62 5.65
CA LYS A 478 11.67 25.59 6.61
C LYS A 478 11.63 25.04 8.04
N LYS A 479 10.58 24.29 8.40
CA LYS A 479 10.44 23.66 9.73
C LYS A 479 11.38 22.47 9.90
N LEU A 480 11.46 21.59 8.91
CA LEU A 480 12.08 20.27 9.05
C LEU A 480 13.53 20.20 8.61
N GLY A 481 13.99 21.12 7.75
CA GLY A 481 15.35 21.14 7.22
C GLY A 481 15.73 19.87 6.45
N TYR A 482 17.05 19.62 6.33
CA TYR A 482 17.62 18.47 5.62
C TYR A 482 18.18 17.38 6.55
N GLU A 483 18.22 17.65 7.85
CA GLU A 483 18.78 16.76 8.87
C GLU A 483 17.82 15.62 9.24
N ASN A 484 18.34 14.47 9.68
CA ASN A 484 17.54 13.29 10.02
C ASN A 484 16.90 13.37 11.42
N THR A 485 16.19 14.46 11.73
CA THR A 485 15.60 14.73 13.04
C THR A 485 14.07 14.62 13.02
N GLY A 486 13.44 14.64 14.21
CA GLY A 486 11.99 14.60 14.36
C GLY A 486 11.40 13.19 14.41
N THR A 487 10.07 13.14 14.39
CA THR A 487 9.29 11.90 14.39
C THR A 487 9.41 11.13 13.07
N HIS A 488 8.85 9.92 13.03
CA HIS A 488 8.74 9.12 11.81
C HIS A 488 8.01 9.88 10.69
N LEU A 489 6.86 10.48 11.02
CA LEU A 489 6.06 11.25 10.07
C LEU A 489 6.75 12.53 9.62
N ASP A 490 7.48 13.23 10.52
CA ASP A 490 8.30 14.38 10.14
C ASP A 490 9.34 13.98 9.07
N LYS A 491 10.00 12.84 9.24
CA LYS A 491 11.00 12.36 8.27
C LYS A 491 10.38 12.03 6.90
N LEU A 492 9.21 11.39 6.85
CA LEU A 492 8.50 11.15 5.58
C LEU A 492 8.07 12.47 4.93
N GLN A 493 7.55 13.42 5.71
CA GLN A 493 7.13 14.71 5.22
C GLN A 493 8.32 15.55 4.71
N ARG A 494 9.48 15.44 5.37
CA ARG A 494 10.75 16.01 4.90
C ARG A 494 11.16 15.46 3.55
N LEU A 495 11.14 14.13 3.37
CA LEU A 495 11.48 13.49 2.10
C LEU A 495 10.62 14.06 0.95
N MET A 496 9.30 14.12 1.16
CA MET A 496 8.36 14.66 0.19
C MET A 496 8.60 16.16 -0.09
N ALA A 497 8.80 16.99 0.93
CA ALA A 497 9.07 18.42 0.75
C ALA A 497 10.38 18.67 -0.02
N VAL A 498 11.45 17.93 0.30
CA VAL A 498 12.73 18.00 -0.42
C VAL A 498 12.57 17.53 -1.86
N HIS A 499 11.81 16.45 -2.10
CA HIS A 499 11.52 15.96 -3.45
C HIS A 499 10.87 17.05 -4.30
N PHE A 500 9.83 17.74 -3.80
CA PHE A 500 9.18 18.82 -4.53
C PHE A 500 10.12 19.98 -4.89
N GLN A 501 11.02 20.39 -3.97
CA GLN A 501 11.99 21.44 -4.30
C GLN A 501 12.97 21.01 -5.38
N CYS A 502 13.54 19.81 -5.25
CA CYS A 502 14.54 19.32 -6.19
C CYS A 502 13.92 19.03 -7.57
N GLU A 503 12.70 18.50 -7.62
CA GLU A 503 11.96 18.28 -8.87
C GLU A 503 11.60 19.60 -9.57
N ALA A 504 11.31 20.66 -8.82
CA ALA A 504 11.11 22.01 -9.37
C ALA A 504 12.42 22.68 -9.86
N GLY A 505 13.57 22.05 -9.61
CA GLY A 505 14.89 22.56 -10.03
C GLY A 505 15.45 23.64 -9.13
N GLU A 506 15.02 23.72 -7.87
CA GLU A 506 15.52 24.71 -6.91
C GLU A 506 17.01 24.51 -6.65
N LYS A 507 17.81 25.54 -6.94
CA LYS A 507 19.28 25.47 -6.92
C LYS A 507 19.83 25.02 -5.56
N THR A 508 19.25 25.50 -4.47
CA THR A 508 19.66 25.13 -3.11
C THR A 508 19.42 23.64 -2.83
N CYS A 509 18.29 23.09 -3.27
CA CYS A 509 18.00 21.66 -3.09
C CYS A 509 19.01 20.80 -3.87
N LEU A 510 19.18 21.10 -5.17
CA LEU A 510 20.11 20.38 -6.04
C LEU A 510 21.58 20.50 -5.58
N GLY A 511 21.96 21.67 -5.06
CA GLY A 511 23.29 21.88 -4.47
C GLY A 511 23.52 21.00 -3.24
N ASN A 512 22.54 20.90 -2.34
CA ASN A 512 22.62 20.04 -1.16
C ASN A 512 22.69 18.54 -1.53
N MET A 513 21.88 18.08 -2.49
CA MET A 513 21.93 16.68 -2.94
C MET A 513 23.30 16.34 -3.54
N THR A 514 23.84 17.23 -4.37
CA THR A 514 25.18 17.08 -4.96
C THR A 514 26.27 17.05 -3.89
N ALA A 515 26.19 17.92 -2.87
CA ALA A 515 27.16 17.94 -1.78
C ALA A 515 27.15 16.64 -0.96
N MET A 516 25.96 16.16 -0.57
CA MET A 516 25.81 14.88 0.15
C MET A 516 26.30 13.70 -0.70
N PHE A 517 26.03 13.70 -2.01
CA PHE A 517 26.53 12.66 -2.91
C PHE A 517 28.06 12.68 -3.02
N ASN A 518 28.68 13.86 -3.04
CA ASN A 518 30.14 13.98 -3.06
C ASN A 518 30.79 13.46 -1.77
N GLU A 519 30.16 13.63 -0.61
CA GLU A 519 30.65 13.02 0.64
C GLU A 519 30.51 11.49 0.61
N TRP A 520 29.37 10.98 0.12
CA TRP A 520 29.17 9.54 -0.08
C TRP A 520 30.24 8.91 -0.99
N LYS A 521 30.69 9.62 -2.02
CA LYS A 521 31.76 9.14 -2.92
C LYS A 521 33.11 8.95 -2.21
N LYS A 522 33.36 9.68 -1.13
CA LYS A 522 34.61 9.56 -0.34
C LYS A 522 34.55 8.35 0.59
N ASP A 523 33.41 8.13 1.21
CA ASP A 523 33.17 7.00 2.10
C ASP A 523 31.71 6.54 2.00
N HIS A 524 31.50 5.38 1.38
CA HIS A 524 30.18 4.78 1.17
C HIS A 524 29.50 4.35 2.48
N MET A 525 30.27 4.21 3.56
CA MET A 525 29.77 3.90 4.91
C MET A 525 29.54 5.17 5.74
N SER A 526 29.86 6.35 5.20
CA SER A 526 29.71 7.62 5.88
C SER A 526 28.24 7.90 6.22
N PHE A 527 28.02 8.39 7.43
CA PHE A 527 26.73 8.89 7.90
C PHE A 527 26.39 10.30 7.37
N SER A 528 27.23 10.87 6.51
CA SER A 528 27.00 12.15 5.84
C SER A 528 25.76 12.16 4.94
N VAL A 529 25.36 10.99 4.42
CA VAL A 529 24.07 10.83 3.74
C VAL A 529 23.02 10.39 4.74
N THR A 530 22.07 11.27 5.00
CA THR A 530 20.95 10.94 5.88
C THR A 530 20.13 9.79 5.27
N PRO A 531 19.72 8.78 6.07
CA PRO A 531 18.93 7.65 5.57
C PRO A 531 17.70 8.11 4.79
N VAL A 532 16.98 9.10 5.34
CA VAL A 532 15.75 9.65 4.76
C VAL A 532 15.94 10.24 3.36
N LEU A 533 17.07 10.92 3.07
CA LEU A 533 17.30 11.56 1.76
C LEU A 533 18.13 10.69 0.81
N ARG A 534 18.65 9.54 1.25
CA ARG A 534 19.58 8.69 0.47
C ARG A 534 19.10 8.40 -0.94
N LYS A 535 17.81 8.09 -1.12
CA LYS A 535 17.17 7.86 -2.42
C LYS A 535 17.30 9.08 -3.36
N LEU A 536 17.04 10.30 -2.84
CA LEU A 536 17.15 11.54 -3.61
C LEU A 536 18.61 11.94 -3.85
N VAL A 537 19.48 11.72 -2.87
CA VAL A 537 20.92 11.98 -2.97
C VAL A 537 21.51 11.17 -4.12
N TYR A 538 21.20 9.86 -4.19
CA TYR A 538 21.66 9.02 -5.30
C TYR A 538 21.05 9.47 -6.63
N HIS A 539 19.75 9.75 -6.68
CA HIS A 539 19.08 10.16 -7.93
C HIS A 539 19.64 11.45 -8.50
N TYR A 540 19.68 12.53 -7.71
CA TYR A 540 20.18 13.82 -8.19
C TYR A 540 21.70 13.86 -8.30
N GLY A 541 22.42 13.06 -7.50
CA GLY A 541 23.86 12.84 -7.65
C GLY A 541 24.21 12.24 -9.01
N ILE A 542 23.46 11.24 -9.47
CA ILE A 542 23.60 10.67 -10.82
C ILE A 542 23.10 11.64 -11.90
N ALA A 543 21.95 12.29 -11.70
CA ALA A 543 21.37 13.19 -12.69
C ALA A 543 22.24 14.42 -13.00
N LEU A 544 23.08 14.84 -12.05
CA LEU A 544 23.99 15.99 -12.14
C LEU A 544 25.47 15.57 -12.20
N GLY A 545 25.77 14.27 -12.10
CA GLY A 545 27.11 13.71 -12.02
C GLY A 545 27.68 13.26 -13.36
N THR A 546 28.72 12.43 -13.30
CA THR A 546 29.45 11.92 -14.48
C THR A 546 29.13 10.44 -14.76
N PRO A 547 29.51 9.89 -15.93
CA PRO A 547 29.40 8.46 -16.20
C PRO A 547 30.13 7.59 -15.17
N GLU A 548 31.27 8.04 -14.64
CA GLU A 548 32.02 7.34 -13.59
C GLU A 548 31.25 7.28 -12.27
N ASP A 549 30.46 8.31 -11.97
CA ASP A 549 29.59 8.32 -10.78
C ASP A 549 28.48 7.26 -10.92
N TRP A 550 27.94 7.06 -12.13
CA TRP A 550 26.98 5.98 -12.41
C TRP A 550 27.60 4.60 -12.20
N GLU A 551 28.79 4.35 -12.75
CA GLU A 551 29.49 3.08 -12.57
C GLU A 551 29.85 2.83 -11.11
N ARG A 552 30.19 3.88 -10.33
CA ARG A 552 30.42 3.77 -8.88
C ARG A 552 29.17 3.29 -8.13
N VAL A 553 28.00 3.89 -8.41
CA VAL A 553 26.72 3.45 -7.81
C VAL A 553 26.36 2.04 -8.26
N TYR A 554 26.59 1.70 -9.53
CA TYR A 554 26.34 0.36 -10.05
C TYR A 554 27.22 -0.69 -9.36
N ASN A 555 28.52 -0.44 -9.20
CA ASN A 555 29.42 -1.36 -8.49
C ASN A 555 29.01 -1.57 -7.02
N ARG A 556 28.36 -0.58 -6.39
CA ARG A 556 27.87 -0.69 -5.02
C ARG A 556 26.77 -1.75 -4.87
N ILE A 557 25.92 -1.96 -5.88
CA ILE A 557 24.82 -2.96 -5.80
C ILE A 557 25.35 -4.39 -5.61
N HIS A 558 26.56 -4.67 -6.11
CA HIS A 558 27.20 -5.99 -6.05
C HIS A 558 28.05 -6.21 -4.80
N THR A 559 28.47 -5.12 -4.15
CA THR A 559 29.39 -5.15 -3.01
C THR A 559 28.70 -4.86 -1.68
N SER A 560 27.50 -4.29 -1.70
CA SER A 560 26.77 -3.96 -0.47
C SER A 560 26.24 -5.19 0.25
N VAL A 561 26.49 -5.26 1.55
CA VAL A 561 25.87 -6.22 2.47
C VAL A 561 24.68 -5.62 3.21
N ILE A 562 24.17 -4.47 2.78
CA ILE A 562 23.05 -3.79 3.43
C ILE A 562 21.82 -3.94 2.55
N ALA A 563 20.85 -4.76 2.98
CA ALA A 563 19.71 -5.12 2.14
C ALA A 563 18.89 -3.89 1.75
N SER A 564 18.61 -3.03 2.73
CA SER A 564 17.81 -1.81 2.55
C SER A 564 18.46 -0.76 1.64
N GLU A 565 19.75 -0.90 1.27
CA GLU A 565 20.42 0.05 0.37
C GLU A 565 20.11 -0.24 -1.11
N MET A 566 19.67 -1.45 -1.44
CA MET A 566 19.52 -1.91 -2.83
C MET A 566 18.52 -1.06 -3.62
N GLN A 567 17.28 -0.90 -3.14
CA GLN A 567 16.28 -0.12 -3.86
C GLN A 567 16.66 1.37 -4.02
N PRO A 568 17.18 2.08 -2.99
CA PRO A 568 17.72 3.42 -3.18
C PRO A 568 18.80 3.53 -4.27
N LEU A 569 19.74 2.58 -4.34
CA LEU A 569 20.79 2.57 -5.37
C LEU A 569 20.19 2.42 -6.77
N LEU A 570 19.27 1.48 -6.95
CA LEU A 570 18.58 1.25 -8.23
C LEU A 570 17.77 2.47 -8.66
N TYR A 571 17.08 3.12 -7.71
CA TYR A 571 16.39 4.39 -7.95
C TYR A 571 17.35 5.50 -8.37
N GLY A 572 18.54 5.54 -7.76
CA GLY A 572 19.61 6.46 -8.11
C GLY A 572 20.10 6.31 -9.55
N LEU A 573 20.37 5.07 -9.97
CA LEU A 573 20.83 4.75 -11.33
C LEU A 573 19.82 5.14 -12.41
N ALA A 574 18.52 5.11 -12.11
CA ALA A 574 17.45 5.57 -12.99
C ALA A 574 17.46 7.10 -13.20
N GLY A 575 18.19 7.87 -12.39
CA GLY A 575 18.35 9.32 -12.53
C GLY A 575 19.24 9.77 -13.70
N SER A 576 19.90 8.84 -14.41
CA SER A 576 20.80 9.19 -15.52
C SER A 576 20.07 9.99 -16.61
N ARG A 577 20.73 11.04 -17.11
CA ARG A 577 20.23 11.85 -18.23
C ARG A 577 20.65 11.32 -19.60
N ASP A 578 21.54 10.32 -19.62
CA ASP A 578 21.98 9.67 -20.84
C ASP A 578 21.05 8.50 -21.22
N ILE A 579 20.41 8.62 -22.39
CA ILE A 579 19.44 7.63 -22.89
C ILE A 579 20.11 6.27 -23.12
N TRP A 580 21.38 6.26 -23.56
CA TRP A 580 22.10 5.01 -23.80
C TRP A 580 22.33 4.25 -22.49
N THR A 581 22.74 4.95 -21.44
CA THR A 581 22.90 4.41 -20.08
C THR A 581 21.58 3.87 -19.53
N LEU A 582 20.46 4.56 -19.72
CA LEU A 582 19.14 4.06 -19.29
C LEU A 582 18.76 2.76 -20.03
N ASN A 583 18.99 2.70 -21.35
CA ASN A 583 18.75 1.48 -22.11
C ASN A 583 19.70 0.35 -21.69
N LYS A 584 20.99 0.64 -21.45
CA LYS A 584 21.96 -0.32 -20.89
C LYS A 584 21.44 -0.87 -19.56
N PHE A 585 20.96 0.00 -18.67
CA PHE A 585 20.45 -0.38 -17.36
C PHE A 585 19.21 -1.29 -17.45
N LEU A 586 18.25 -0.97 -18.33
CA LEU A 586 17.12 -1.86 -18.61
C LEU A 586 17.58 -3.22 -19.17
N GLN A 587 18.54 -3.24 -20.10
CA GLN A 587 19.08 -4.51 -20.63
C GLN A 587 19.73 -5.38 -19.55
N MET A 588 20.28 -4.78 -18.48
CA MET A 588 20.83 -5.55 -17.36
C MET A 588 19.76 -6.35 -16.60
N THR A 589 18.48 -5.97 -16.66
CA THR A 589 17.39 -6.75 -16.02
C THR A 589 17.13 -8.10 -16.71
N MET A 590 17.77 -8.34 -17.86
CA MET A 590 17.71 -9.60 -18.60
C MET A 590 18.82 -10.58 -18.18
N ASP A 591 19.67 -10.20 -17.22
CA ASP A 591 20.83 -10.96 -16.76
C ASP A 591 20.86 -10.96 -15.23
N GLN A 592 20.50 -12.11 -14.63
CA GLN A 592 20.40 -12.27 -13.17
C GLN A 592 21.75 -12.06 -12.44
N MET A 593 22.88 -12.17 -13.14
CA MET A 593 24.20 -11.86 -12.57
C MET A 593 24.43 -10.35 -12.44
N LYS A 594 23.69 -9.53 -13.19
CA LYS A 594 23.78 -8.06 -13.14
C LYS A 594 22.69 -7.46 -12.28
N ILE A 595 21.45 -7.88 -12.50
CA ILE A 595 20.28 -7.46 -11.72
C ILE A 595 19.47 -8.70 -11.41
N LYS A 596 19.36 -9.03 -10.12
CA LYS A 596 18.53 -10.14 -9.67
C LYS A 596 17.07 -9.94 -10.09
N GLU A 597 16.39 -11.05 -10.35
CA GLU A 597 15.03 -11.05 -10.90
C GLU A 597 14.03 -10.23 -10.06
N GLN A 598 14.10 -10.29 -8.73
CA GLN A 598 13.25 -9.52 -7.83
C GLN A 598 13.37 -7.99 -8.01
N TYR A 599 14.53 -7.51 -8.46
CA TYR A 599 14.77 -6.09 -8.70
C TYR A 599 14.45 -5.65 -10.13
N SER A 600 14.23 -6.58 -11.06
CA SER A 600 13.95 -6.25 -12.47
C SER A 600 12.71 -5.36 -12.63
N LYS A 601 11.64 -5.65 -11.88
CA LYS A 601 10.43 -4.80 -11.88
C LYS A 601 10.71 -3.39 -11.34
N HIS A 602 11.48 -3.29 -10.26
CA HIS A 602 11.87 -2.01 -9.66
C HIS A 602 12.66 -1.14 -10.64
N VAL A 603 13.66 -1.71 -11.32
CA VAL A 603 14.45 -1.00 -12.34
C VAL A 603 13.57 -0.48 -13.47
N ILE A 604 12.70 -1.33 -14.01
CA ILE A 604 11.78 -0.93 -15.10
C ILE A 604 10.82 0.18 -14.65
N ASP A 605 10.24 0.07 -13.44
CA ASP A 605 9.30 1.06 -12.92
C ASP A 605 10.00 2.40 -12.64
N PHE A 606 11.19 2.39 -12.03
CA PHE A 606 11.97 3.60 -11.75
C PHE A 606 12.39 4.29 -13.04
N VAL A 607 12.92 3.55 -14.03
CA VAL A 607 13.26 4.14 -15.32
C VAL A 607 12.02 4.74 -15.96
N ALA A 608 10.89 4.02 -16.03
CA ALA A 608 9.68 4.50 -16.69
C ALA A 608 9.07 5.76 -16.04
N ASN A 609 9.05 5.82 -14.70
CA ASN A 609 8.24 6.80 -13.97
C ASN A 609 9.04 7.94 -13.36
N GLU A 610 10.30 7.71 -13.03
CA GLU A 610 11.12 8.66 -12.27
C GLU A 610 12.14 9.38 -13.15
N ASN A 611 12.29 8.94 -14.41
CA ASN A 611 13.13 9.62 -15.39
C ASN A 611 12.29 10.47 -16.37
N PRO A 612 12.71 11.71 -16.69
CA PRO A 612 12.10 12.55 -17.72
C PRO A 612 11.81 11.86 -19.06
N ALA A 613 12.80 11.12 -19.59
CA ALA A 613 12.73 10.39 -20.87
C ALA A 613 12.28 8.92 -20.70
N GLY A 614 12.03 8.51 -19.46
CA GLY A 614 11.83 7.15 -19.02
C GLY A 614 10.72 6.37 -19.71
N ALA A 615 9.54 6.99 -19.86
CA ALA A 615 8.34 6.32 -20.35
C ALA A 615 8.55 5.70 -21.73
N GLU A 616 9.12 6.47 -22.67
CA GLU A 616 9.37 6.03 -24.04
C GLU A 616 10.50 4.98 -24.13
N VAL A 617 11.55 5.16 -23.34
CA VAL A 617 12.70 4.24 -23.27
C VAL A 617 12.26 2.88 -22.72
N ALA A 618 11.55 2.87 -21.60
CA ALA A 618 11.04 1.66 -20.97
C ALA A 618 9.99 0.96 -21.86
N TRP A 619 9.08 1.71 -22.48
CA TRP A 619 8.10 1.13 -23.39
C TRP A 619 8.74 0.44 -24.60
N SER A 620 9.75 1.09 -25.20
CA SER A 620 10.50 0.52 -26.31
C SER A 620 11.24 -0.76 -25.91
N PHE A 621 11.85 -0.75 -24.72
CA PHE A 621 12.49 -1.92 -24.13
C PHE A 621 11.53 -3.10 -23.92
N ILE A 622 10.37 -2.86 -23.31
CA ILE A 622 9.35 -3.90 -23.07
C ILE A 622 8.90 -4.52 -24.39
N ARG A 623 8.58 -3.71 -25.41
CA ARG A 623 8.16 -4.23 -26.72
C ARG A 623 9.24 -5.07 -27.39
N ALA A 624 10.49 -4.60 -27.36
CA ALA A 624 11.62 -5.31 -27.97
C ALA A 624 11.95 -6.63 -27.28
N ASN A 625 11.66 -6.76 -25.98
CA ASN A 625 12.04 -7.92 -25.17
C ASN A 625 10.86 -8.75 -24.65
N TRP A 626 9.65 -8.50 -25.14
CA TRP A 626 8.41 -9.11 -24.65
C TRP A 626 8.47 -10.64 -24.58
N GLY A 627 9.07 -11.28 -25.59
CA GLY A 627 9.21 -12.73 -25.63
C GLY A 627 10.04 -13.31 -24.46
N LYS A 628 11.08 -12.60 -24.00
CA LYS A 628 11.91 -13.00 -22.85
C LYS A 628 11.19 -12.72 -21.53
N LEU A 629 10.63 -11.52 -21.39
CA LEU A 629 9.85 -11.10 -20.21
C LEU A 629 8.69 -12.08 -19.95
N LYS A 630 8.01 -12.52 -21.01
CA LYS A 630 6.98 -13.56 -20.95
C LYS A 630 7.48 -14.85 -20.32
N LYS A 631 8.67 -15.33 -20.72
CA LYS A 631 9.24 -16.57 -20.20
C LYS A 631 9.63 -16.43 -18.73
N MET A 632 10.23 -15.30 -18.37
CA MET A 632 10.61 -14.98 -16.99
C MET A 632 9.39 -14.93 -16.06
N SER A 633 8.29 -14.29 -16.50
CA SER A 633 7.06 -14.18 -15.70
C SER A 633 6.12 -15.39 -15.79
N GLY A 634 6.60 -16.55 -16.25
CA GLY A 634 5.78 -17.78 -16.32
C GLY A 634 4.62 -17.75 -17.32
N GLY A 635 4.57 -16.78 -18.25
CA GLY A 635 3.54 -16.68 -19.27
C GLY A 635 3.12 -15.24 -19.61
N SER A 636 2.22 -15.10 -20.60
CA SER A 636 1.76 -13.80 -21.09
C SER A 636 1.03 -13.00 -20.01
N VAL A 637 0.17 -13.66 -19.24
CA VAL A 637 -0.64 -13.01 -18.19
C VAL A 637 0.26 -12.47 -17.08
N GLY A 638 1.21 -13.29 -16.58
CA GLY A 638 2.17 -12.85 -15.57
C GLY A 638 2.98 -11.63 -16.04
N ALA A 639 3.50 -11.66 -17.27
CA ALA A 639 4.25 -10.53 -17.82
C ALA A 639 3.38 -9.27 -18.00
N MET A 640 2.12 -9.42 -18.43
CA MET A 640 1.19 -8.29 -18.53
C MET A 640 0.95 -7.63 -17.17
N LEU A 641 0.60 -8.42 -16.16
CA LEU A 641 0.34 -7.92 -14.81
C LEU A 641 1.60 -7.30 -14.18
N THR A 642 2.78 -7.84 -14.51
CA THR A 642 4.05 -7.39 -13.93
C THR A 642 4.54 -6.08 -14.56
N TYR A 643 4.58 -5.98 -15.89
CA TYR A 643 5.32 -4.90 -16.56
C TYR A 643 4.43 -3.82 -17.17
N LEU A 644 3.25 -4.17 -17.71
CA LEU A 644 2.42 -3.17 -18.40
C LEU A 644 1.96 -2.06 -17.46
N PRO A 645 1.43 -2.34 -16.24
CA PRO A 645 1.05 -1.28 -15.30
C PRO A 645 2.20 -0.34 -14.95
N SER A 646 3.46 -0.78 -15.00
CA SER A 646 4.62 0.07 -14.69
C SER A 646 4.97 1.03 -15.82
N VAL A 647 4.94 0.58 -17.07
CA VAL A 647 5.42 1.39 -18.21
C VAL A 647 4.35 2.23 -18.89
N THR A 648 3.06 2.00 -18.61
CA THR A 648 1.96 2.72 -19.25
C THR A 648 1.32 3.82 -18.37
N LYS A 649 1.75 3.99 -17.11
CA LYS A 649 1.17 4.98 -16.16
C LYS A 649 1.17 6.42 -16.67
N ARG A 650 2.10 6.74 -17.58
CA ARG A 650 2.32 8.09 -18.14
C ARG A 650 1.68 8.27 -19.53
N PHE A 651 0.94 7.28 -20.01
CA PHE A 651 0.29 7.35 -21.32
C PHE A 651 -0.99 8.16 -21.23
N SER A 652 -1.15 9.11 -22.15
CA SER A 652 -2.26 10.08 -22.14
C SER A 652 -2.71 10.50 -23.55
N THR A 653 -2.36 9.71 -24.58
CA THR A 653 -2.70 10.00 -25.99
C THR A 653 -3.36 8.79 -26.66
N ASP A 654 -4.21 9.04 -27.66
CA ASP A 654 -4.87 7.98 -28.45
C ASP A 654 -3.85 7.07 -29.15
N TYR A 655 -2.73 7.62 -29.60
CA TYR A 655 -1.64 6.84 -30.19
C TYR A 655 -1.06 5.83 -29.21
N GLN A 656 -0.75 6.26 -27.98
CA GLN A 656 -0.26 5.37 -26.94
C GLN A 656 -1.31 4.32 -26.55
N LEU A 657 -2.60 4.70 -26.51
CA LEU A 657 -3.69 3.76 -26.28
C LEU A 657 -3.77 2.69 -27.37
N GLN A 658 -3.66 3.09 -28.64
CA GLN A 658 -3.62 2.16 -29.77
C GLN A 658 -2.41 1.23 -29.71
N GLN A 659 -1.24 1.73 -29.31
CA GLN A 659 -0.04 0.92 -29.13
C GLN A 659 -0.25 -0.14 -28.04
N VAL A 660 -0.86 0.23 -26.91
CA VAL A 660 -1.20 -0.73 -25.84
C VAL A 660 -2.25 -1.73 -26.31
N GLY A 661 -3.28 -1.30 -27.02
CA GLY A 661 -4.31 -2.19 -27.59
C GLY A 661 -3.72 -3.21 -28.56
N THR A 662 -2.80 -2.78 -29.42
CA THR A 662 -2.07 -3.66 -30.35
C THR A 662 -1.16 -4.65 -29.59
N ALA A 663 -0.46 -4.19 -28.55
CA ALA A 663 0.37 -5.07 -27.73
C ALA A 663 -0.47 -6.12 -26.98
N LYS A 664 -1.64 -5.73 -26.47
CA LYS A 664 -2.60 -6.63 -25.82
C LYS A 664 -3.14 -7.67 -26.80
N SER A 665 -3.59 -7.24 -27.99
CA SER A 665 -4.15 -8.15 -29.00
C SER A 665 -3.12 -9.14 -29.52
N MET A 666 -1.87 -8.70 -29.77
CA MET A 666 -0.77 -9.59 -30.14
C MET A 666 -0.47 -10.63 -29.06
N ALA A 667 -0.45 -10.21 -27.80
CA ALA A 667 -0.17 -11.12 -26.69
C ALA A 667 -1.35 -12.07 -26.38
N MET A 668 -2.61 -11.66 -26.60
CA MET A 668 -3.80 -12.52 -26.50
C MET A 668 -3.87 -13.53 -27.66
N ALA A 669 -3.60 -13.12 -28.89
CA ALA A 669 -3.61 -14.00 -30.07
C ALA A 669 -2.59 -15.16 -29.96
N ILE A 670 -1.40 -14.86 -29.41
CA ILE A 670 -0.36 -15.88 -29.17
C ILE A 670 -0.75 -16.84 -28.03
N THR A 671 -1.56 -16.39 -27.07
CA THR A 671 -2.01 -17.23 -25.94
C THR A 671 -3.13 -18.20 -26.39
N LEU A 672 -4.04 -17.75 -27.26
CA LEU A 672 -5.06 -18.59 -27.88
C LEU A 672 -4.47 -19.65 -28.82
N GLN A 673 -3.42 -19.31 -29.60
CA GLN A 673 -2.71 -20.30 -30.41
C GLN A 673 -2.01 -21.38 -29.59
N ALA A 674 -1.57 -21.09 -28.35
CA ALA A 674 -0.98 -22.09 -27.47
C ALA A 674 -2.02 -23.02 -26.81
N MET A 675 -3.27 -22.56 -26.63
CA MET A 675 -4.36 -23.40 -26.12
C MET A 675 -4.99 -24.30 -27.20
N LEU A 676 -4.88 -23.93 -28.48
CA LEU A 676 -5.34 -24.77 -29.59
C LEU A 676 -4.37 -25.92 -29.95
N VAL A 677 -3.28 -26.07 -29.22
CA VAL A 677 -2.26 -27.14 -29.40
C VAL A 677 -2.20 -28.09 -28.19
N TYR A 678 -3.18 -28.03 -27.28
CA TYR A 678 -3.35 -29.00 -26.20
C TYR A 678 -4.71 -29.70 -26.25
#